data_AF-A0A841AUI0-F1
#
_entry.id   AF-A0A841AUI0-F1
#
_cell.length_a   1.000
_cell.length_b   1.000
_cell.length_c   1.000
_cell.angle_alpha   90.00
_cell.angle_beta   90.00
_cell.angle_gamma   90.00
#
_symmetry.space_group_name_H-M   'P 1'
#
loop_
_entity.id
_entity.type
_entity.pdbx_description
1 polymer ?
#
loop_
_entity_poly.entity_id
_entity_poly.type
_entity_poly.pdbx_seq_one_letter_code
_entity_poly.pdbx_strand_id
1 'polypeptide(L)'
;MPEVRTLPYALTAGSAALVVAAFAVTLCRWTAASEAAISFAGKVIRLEVDDEALVGDFLRSVRTAGAAEDGSVDLVIASTDADLRSGEIRFVTGVPDADHGFIADVAAAVAELAASGKRLRDVRCIAPERRRILDALAGADSPPSDIETLFLEQVRLRPRDVAVRDAHVELTYEQLACAADQYAEVLRRAGARPGDTVLIATRRSVGEIVALLAIIRLGAAYAGFDDDAPDARQERIVGKLAPAVAVVDTATADHPVLRGLTRVDSWIPGQRTDPGTPSRTSGSGDPGRTAYIAFTSGSTGEPKGVVVPHRAVARLARTAELQTRPGDRVLRMAPLAFDASTYEIWVTLLNGATLEVFPGRLPTVRKLEKFFTEREVSVAWLTASLFRLVVKSRPQALAGLRWLVSGGEVVPHDAAARVLDSFPGLVLTNGYGPTENTTFTTTYTVRSAAEISGPLPIGKPIAGTRVFILDRNGRLVPPGGIGELYAAGAGMADGYLDDEAETNERFGHFSPDVGERLYRTGDLVRLDPDGNVLFLGRADKQVKLDGHRIETEEIGTVLAGHPGIRDAVIVVSRQPNQSLQLVAAIVVHPGAETDQRSLRAFLSARLPSYAIPALWVQVDEIPLTRNGKVDEKVLIEAAAPPVPASVG
;
A
#
# COMPACT_ATOMS: atom_id res chain seq x y z
N MET A 1 -6.94 -7.50 39.80
CA MET A 1 -7.48 -6.14 39.93
C MET A 1 -6.44 -5.31 40.65
N PRO A 2 -5.92 -4.21 40.10
CA PRO A 2 -5.08 -3.32 40.89
C PRO A 2 -5.97 -2.40 41.74
N GLU A 3 -5.60 -2.23 43.01
CA GLU A 3 -6.26 -1.35 43.98
C GLU A 3 -6.19 0.10 43.52
N VAL A 4 -7.36 0.71 43.26
CA VAL A 4 -7.49 2.16 43.02
C VAL A 4 -7.50 2.87 44.37
N ARG A 5 -6.37 3.46 44.78
CA ARG A 5 -6.33 4.37 45.93
C ARG A 5 -6.83 5.75 45.52
N THR A 6 -7.92 6.18 46.13
CA THR A 6 -8.54 7.50 45.96
C THR A 6 -7.95 8.49 46.98
N LEU A 7 -7.51 9.67 46.53
CA LEU A 7 -7.11 10.78 47.41
C LEU A 7 -8.25 11.82 47.52
N PRO A 8 -8.47 12.44 48.70
CA PRO A 8 -9.57 13.35 48.91
C PRO A 8 -9.13 14.80 48.64
N TYR A 9 -9.35 15.29 47.42
CA TYR A 9 -9.46 16.73 47.17
C TYR A 9 -10.67 16.99 46.29
N ALA A 10 -11.55 17.86 46.77
CA ALA A 10 -12.71 18.34 46.02
C ALA A 10 -12.23 19.44 45.07
N LEU A 11 -12.02 19.11 43.80
CA LEU A 11 -11.87 20.09 42.73
C LEU A 11 -13.26 20.65 42.37
N THR A 12 -13.40 21.96 42.22
CA THR A 12 -14.63 22.57 41.69
C THR A 12 -14.82 22.21 40.21
N ALA A 13 -16.07 22.07 39.78
CA ALA A 13 -16.49 21.30 38.60
C ALA A 13 -15.94 21.77 37.23
N GLY A 14 -15.46 23.00 37.08
CA GLY A 14 -15.02 23.56 35.79
C GLY A 14 -13.60 23.15 35.39
N SER A 15 -12.63 23.28 36.30
CA SER A 15 -11.20 23.07 36.02
C SER A 15 -10.84 21.60 35.86
N ALA A 16 -11.51 20.72 36.62
CA ALA A 16 -11.36 19.27 36.47
C ALA A 16 -11.94 18.78 35.13
N ALA A 17 -13.04 19.38 34.67
CA ALA A 17 -13.67 19.02 33.39
C ALA A 17 -12.74 19.32 32.20
N LEU A 18 -12.02 20.45 32.21
CA LEU A 18 -11.02 20.81 31.19
C LEU A 18 -9.93 19.75 31.04
N VAL A 19 -9.37 19.31 32.16
CA VAL A 19 -8.23 18.38 32.15
C VAL A 19 -8.67 16.97 31.82
N VAL A 20 -9.83 16.55 32.34
CA VAL A 20 -10.47 15.28 31.97
C VAL A 20 -10.82 15.27 30.48
N ALA A 21 -11.30 16.39 29.94
CA ALA A 21 -11.61 16.54 28.53
C ALA A 21 -10.35 16.51 27.65
N ALA A 22 -9.30 17.25 28.01
CA ALA A 22 -8.01 17.20 27.33
C ALA A 22 -7.43 15.78 27.32
N PHE A 23 -7.47 15.10 28.46
CA PHE A 23 -7.00 13.73 28.60
C PHE A 23 -7.84 12.75 27.75
N ALA A 24 -9.17 12.88 27.75
CA ALA A 24 -10.05 12.07 26.91
C ALA A 24 -9.72 12.22 25.42
N VAL A 25 -9.58 13.47 24.94
CA VAL A 25 -9.26 13.72 23.52
C VAL A 25 -7.89 13.16 23.17
N THR A 26 -6.87 13.40 23.99
CA THR A 26 -5.52 12.88 23.73
C THR A 26 -5.52 11.35 23.77
N LEU A 27 -6.22 10.73 24.73
CA LEU A 27 -6.34 9.27 24.82
C LEU A 27 -7.05 8.66 23.61
N CYS A 28 -8.14 9.26 23.17
CA CYS A 28 -8.86 8.83 21.96
C CYS A 28 -7.97 8.93 20.71
N ARG A 29 -7.14 9.98 20.58
CA ARG A 29 -6.17 10.09 19.46
C ARG A 29 -5.04 9.07 19.56
N TRP A 30 -4.64 8.68 20.76
CA TRP A 30 -3.63 7.65 20.94
C TRP A 30 -4.16 6.23 20.65
N THR A 31 -5.42 5.97 20.99
CA THR A 31 -6.04 4.64 20.93
C THR A 31 -6.96 4.40 19.73
N ALA A 32 -7.22 5.43 18.93
CA ALA A 32 -8.28 5.48 17.92
C ALA A 32 -9.71 5.23 18.47
N ALA A 33 -9.94 5.36 19.79
CA ALA A 33 -11.25 5.18 20.39
C ALA A 33 -12.22 6.33 20.01
N SER A 34 -13.49 6.00 19.78
CA SER A 34 -14.56 6.99 19.58
C SER A 34 -14.97 7.68 20.87
N GLU A 35 -14.85 6.96 21.98
CA GLU A 35 -15.22 7.39 23.33
C GLU A 35 -14.10 7.06 24.32
N ALA A 36 -13.94 7.92 25.32
CA ALA A 36 -13.14 7.62 26.50
C ALA A 36 -14.02 7.68 27.74
N ALA A 37 -13.84 6.69 28.63
CA ALA A 37 -14.45 6.69 29.95
C ALA A 37 -13.35 6.87 31.00
N ILE A 38 -13.44 7.95 31.77
CA ILE A 38 -12.46 8.32 32.78
C ILE A 38 -13.17 8.32 34.13
N SER A 39 -12.65 7.55 35.08
CA SER A 39 -13.17 7.53 36.44
C SER A 39 -12.41 8.52 37.30
N PHE A 40 -13.12 9.54 37.81
CA PHE A 40 -12.57 10.52 38.73
C PHE A 40 -13.35 10.47 40.05
N ALA A 41 -12.65 10.19 41.15
CA ALA A 41 -13.25 10.05 42.49
C ALA A 41 -14.49 9.12 42.54
N GLY A 42 -14.47 8.02 41.77
CA GLY A 42 -15.56 7.06 41.70
C GLY A 42 -16.73 7.44 40.77
N LYS A 43 -16.68 8.61 40.11
CA LYS A 43 -17.62 9.00 39.06
C LYS A 43 -17.02 8.72 37.69
N VAL A 44 -17.75 7.98 36.86
CA VAL A 44 -17.35 7.71 35.47
C VAL A 44 -17.86 8.84 34.59
N ILE A 45 -16.94 9.58 33.99
CA ILE A 45 -17.21 10.59 32.97
C ILE A 45 -16.97 9.91 31.62
N ARG A 46 -18.01 9.82 30.79
CA ARG A 46 -17.89 9.37 29.40
C ARG A 46 -17.86 10.59 28.51
N LEU A 47 -16.85 10.65 27.65
CA LEU A 47 -16.65 11.75 26.72
C LEU A 47 -16.56 11.18 25.32
N GLU A 48 -17.46 11.66 24.45
CA GLU A 48 -17.41 11.44 23.02
C GLU A 48 -16.67 12.64 22.41
N VAL A 49 -15.66 12.38 21.59
CA VAL A 49 -14.76 13.44 21.06
C VAL A 49 -15.46 14.37 20.05
N ASP A 50 -16.72 14.08 19.73
CA ASP A 50 -17.55 14.87 18.81
C ASP A 50 -18.47 15.90 19.51
N ASP A 51 -18.31 16.13 20.83
CA ASP A 51 -19.14 17.05 21.62
C ASP A 51 -19.00 18.54 21.21
N GLU A 52 -20.10 19.29 21.34
CA GLU A 52 -20.24 20.71 21.01
C GLU A 52 -19.88 21.66 22.17
N ALA A 53 -19.60 21.13 23.36
CA ALA A 53 -19.32 21.92 24.55
C ALA A 53 -18.13 22.89 24.38
N LEU A 54 -18.40 24.18 24.59
CA LEU A 54 -17.39 25.23 24.78
C LEU A 54 -16.72 25.04 26.14
N VAL A 55 -15.39 25.06 26.17
CA VAL A 55 -14.64 24.94 27.42
C VAL A 55 -14.02 26.29 27.77
N GLY A 56 -14.49 26.92 28.86
CA GLY A 56 -14.16 28.31 29.21
C GLY A 56 -12.75 28.56 29.76
N ASP A 57 -12.35 29.83 29.77
CA ASP A 57 -10.99 30.34 30.06
C ASP A 57 -10.63 30.32 31.56
N PHE A 58 -9.78 29.38 32.04
CA PHE A 58 -9.45 29.30 33.49
C PHE A 58 -8.04 28.80 33.92
N LEU A 59 -7.02 28.71 33.05
CA LEU A 59 -5.68 28.21 33.46
C LEU A 59 -4.52 29.18 33.17
N ARG A 60 -3.55 29.25 34.10
CA ARG A 60 -2.37 30.14 34.04
C ARG A 60 -1.11 29.45 33.51
N SER A 61 -0.87 28.19 33.90
CA SER A 61 0.26 27.38 33.41
C SER A 61 0.10 25.90 33.78
N VAL A 62 0.65 24.99 32.96
CA VAL A 62 0.77 23.56 33.23
C VAL A 62 2.26 23.20 33.24
N ARG A 63 2.72 22.43 34.23
CA ARG A 63 4.11 21.94 34.30
C ARG A 63 4.12 20.45 34.63
N THR A 64 5.06 19.73 34.04
CA THR A 64 5.34 18.31 34.34
C THR A 64 6.36 18.24 35.47
N ALA A 65 6.08 17.48 36.53
CA ALA A 65 7.02 17.30 37.66
C ALA A 65 7.97 16.09 37.50
N GLY A 66 7.93 15.40 36.36
CA GLY A 66 8.78 14.24 36.06
C GLY A 66 8.04 12.92 36.23
N ALA A 67 8.65 11.84 35.72
CA ALA A 67 8.14 10.48 35.89
C ALA A 67 8.74 9.86 37.16
N ALA A 68 7.90 9.23 37.98
CA ALA A 68 8.31 8.40 39.11
C ALA A 68 8.85 7.05 38.62
N GLU A 69 9.63 6.37 39.46
CA GLU A 69 10.27 5.07 39.14
C GLU A 69 9.27 3.95 38.83
N ASP A 70 7.99 4.11 39.20
CA ASP A 70 6.91 3.17 38.93
C ASP A 70 6.14 3.43 37.62
N GLY A 71 6.59 4.41 36.83
CA GLY A 71 5.97 4.82 35.56
C GLY A 71 4.80 5.79 35.72
N SER A 72 4.47 6.22 36.95
CA SER A 72 3.51 7.31 37.16
C SER A 72 4.14 8.67 36.86
N VAL A 73 3.36 9.61 36.33
CA VAL A 73 3.85 10.96 36.00
C VAL A 73 2.98 12.00 36.68
N ASP A 74 3.63 12.95 37.34
CA ASP A 74 2.97 14.02 38.08
C ASP A 74 2.74 15.24 37.17
N LEU A 75 1.48 15.54 36.90
CA LEU A 75 1.04 16.74 36.17
C LEU A 75 0.61 17.81 37.18
N VAL A 76 1.37 18.92 37.25
CA VAL A 76 1.08 20.05 38.15
C VAL A 76 0.41 21.18 37.39
N ILE A 77 -0.83 21.51 37.78
CA ILE A 77 -1.65 22.53 37.12
C ILE A 77 -1.82 23.73 38.06
N ALA A 78 -1.47 24.93 37.60
CA ALA A 78 -1.61 26.17 38.36
C ALA A 78 -2.72 27.07 37.75
N SER A 79 -3.72 27.43 38.57
CA SER A 79 -4.87 28.25 38.18
C SER A 79 -4.82 29.67 38.79
N THR A 80 -5.58 30.60 38.20
CA THR A 80 -5.93 31.91 38.75
C THR A 80 -7.01 31.88 39.80
N ASP A 81 -7.75 30.78 39.90
CA ASP A 81 -8.80 30.62 40.89
C ASP A 81 -8.18 30.60 42.29
N ALA A 82 -8.67 31.44 43.19
CA ALA A 82 -8.12 31.57 44.55
C ALA A 82 -8.17 30.24 45.33
N ASP A 83 -9.07 29.35 44.91
CA ASP A 83 -9.36 28.05 45.50
C ASP A 83 -8.59 26.88 44.85
N LEU A 84 -7.87 27.09 43.73
CA LEU A 84 -7.11 26.04 43.05
C LEU A 84 -5.65 26.45 42.81
N ARG A 85 -4.84 26.42 43.88
CA ARG A 85 -3.44 26.84 43.85
C ARG A 85 -2.50 25.84 43.15
N SER A 86 -2.83 24.55 43.18
CA SER A 86 -2.08 23.44 42.56
C SER A 86 -2.90 22.14 42.58
N GLY A 87 -2.89 21.35 41.51
CA GLY A 87 -3.45 19.98 41.47
C GLY A 87 -2.45 18.98 40.89
N GLU A 88 -2.51 17.73 41.33
CA GLU A 88 -1.67 16.60 40.90
C GLU A 88 -2.57 15.52 40.27
N ILE A 89 -2.22 15.04 39.07
CA ILE A 89 -2.88 13.89 38.44
C ILE A 89 -1.86 12.78 38.31
N ARG A 90 -2.10 11.65 39.00
CA ARG A 90 -1.32 10.43 38.87
C ARG A 90 -2.00 9.47 37.91
N PHE A 91 -1.23 8.97 36.95
CA PHE A 91 -1.68 7.96 36.01
C PHE A 91 -1.01 6.62 36.34
N VAL A 92 -1.80 5.55 36.38
CA VAL A 92 -1.30 4.18 36.32
C VAL A 92 -1.58 3.71 34.89
N THR A 93 -0.64 3.91 33.99
CA THR A 93 -0.79 3.49 32.59
C THR A 93 -0.50 1.99 32.52
N GLY A 94 -1.54 1.18 32.28
CA GLY A 94 -1.37 -0.19 31.76
C GLY A 94 -0.92 -0.23 30.29
N VAL A 95 -0.44 0.90 29.77
CA VAL A 95 0.04 1.09 28.40
C VAL A 95 1.57 1.20 28.48
N PRO A 96 2.32 0.14 28.10
CA PRO A 96 3.77 0.07 28.33
C PRO A 96 4.61 1.17 27.66
N ASP A 97 4.04 1.87 26.66
CA ASP A 97 4.71 2.88 25.84
C ASP A 97 4.21 4.32 26.11
N ALA A 98 3.47 4.57 27.20
CA ALA A 98 3.01 5.91 27.59
C ALA A 98 4.16 6.74 28.17
N ASP A 99 5.12 7.03 27.30
CA ASP A 99 6.35 7.77 27.52
C ASP A 99 6.06 9.26 27.81
N HIS A 100 7.10 10.03 28.18
CA HIS A 100 7.08 11.48 28.37
C HIS A 100 6.33 12.26 27.28
N GLY A 101 6.27 11.70 26.07
CA GLY A 101 5.51 12.25 24.95
C GLY A 101 4.02 12.44 25.24
N PHE A 102 3.31 11.40 25.69
CA PHE A 102 1.85 11.48 25.90
C PHE A 102 1.50 12.61 26.88
N ILE A 103 2.30 12.76 27.93
CA ILE A 103 2.15 13.84 28.91
C ILE A 103 2.36 15.22 28.27
N ALA A 104 3.38 15.37 27.41
CA ALA A 104 3.61 16.63 26.70
C ALA A 104 2.42 17.02 25.82
N ASP A 105 1.80 16.04 25.14
CA ASP A 105 0.58 16.26 24.34
C ASP A 105 -0.62 16.66 25.18
N VAL A 106 -0.82 16.01 26.34
CA VAL A 106 -1.88 16.39 27.29
C VAL A 106 -1.65 17.81 27.81
N ALA A 107 -0.42 18.15 28.18
CA ALA A 107 -0.08 19.49 28.65
C ALA A 107 -0.33 20.56 27.57
N ALA A 108 0.01 20.26 26.31
CA ALA A 108 -0.27 21.13 25.17
C ALA A 108 -1.78 21.30 24.93
N ALA A 109 -2.55 20.21 24.97
CA ALA A 109 -4.01 20.25 24.81
C ALA A 109 -4.68 21.09 25.91
N VAL A 110 -4.25 20.94 27.17
CA VAL A 110 -4.76 21.74 28.30
C VAL A 110 -4.41 23.22 28.12
N ALA A 111 -3.18 23.53 27.68
CA ALA A 111 -2.77 24.92 27.43
C ALA A 111 -3.59 25.57 26.30
N GLU A 112 -3.91 24.84 25.23
CA GLU A 112 -4.73 25.36 24.14
C GLU A 112 -6.19 25.57 24.55
N LEU A 113 -6.78 24.61 25.26
CA LEU A 113 -8.12 24.74 25.82
C LEU A 113 -8.25 25.97 26.72
N ALA A 114 -7.23 26.23 27.55
CA ALA A 114 -7.19 27.39 28.43
C ALA A 114 -7.07 28.74 27.72
N ALA A 115 -6.50 28.76 26.52
CA ALA A 115 -6.15 29.99 25.81
C ALA A 115 -7.19 30.41 24.76
N SER A 116 -8.14 29.55 24.40
CA SER A 116 -8.88 29.72 23.14
C SER A 116 -10.40 29.50 23.20
N GLY A 117 -10.97 29.12 24.34
CA GLY A 117 -12.41 28.83 24.42
C GLY A 117 -12.92 27.82 23.36
N LYS A 118 -12.03 27.04 22.75
CA LYS A 118 -12.36 26.20 21.59
C LYS A 118 -13.31 25.08 21.98
N ARG A 119 -14.08 24.59 21.00
CA ARG A 119 -14.81 23.33 21.14
C ARG A 119 -13.79 22.21 21.36
N LEU A 120 -14.18 21.20 22.14
CA LEU A 120 -13.30 20.10 22.49
C LEU A 120 -12.71 19.38 21.26
N ARG A 121 -13.51 19.26 20.19
CA ARG A 121 -13.08 18.70 18.90
C ARG A 121 -11.94 19.49 18.23
N ASP A 122 -11.81 20.80 18.48
CA ASP A 122 -10.90 21.71 17.76
C ASP A 122 -9.54 21.91 18.45
N VAL A 123 -9.31 21.24 19.57
CA VAL A 123 -8.07 21.30 20.34
C VAL A 123 -6.96 20.54 19.62
N ARG A 124 -5.77 21.12 19.49
CA ARG A 124 -4.58 20.41 19.00
C ARG A 124 -3.93 19.68 20.18
N CYS A 125 -3.76 18.38 20.03
CA CYS A 125 -3.22 17.51 21.07
C CYS A 125 -1.79 17.07 20.76
N ILE A 126 -1.01 17.89 20.05
CA ILE A 126 0.36 17.56 19.69
C ILE A 126 1.26 18.67 20.21
N ALA A 127 2.17 18.33 21.11
CA ALA A 127 3.13 19.31 21.61
C ALA A 127 4.02 19.85 20.47
N PRO A 128 4.38 21.16 20.45
CA PRO A 128 5.15 21.76 19.36
C PRO A 128 6.47 21.05 19.04
N GLU A 129 7.21 20.59 20.05
CA GLU A 129 8.44 19.81 19.86
C GLU A 129 8.19 18.45 19.22
N ARG A 130 7.04 17.83 19.48
CA ARG A 130 6.65 16.54 18.91
C ARG A 130 6.09 16.68 17.50
N ARG A 131 5.54 17.85 17.17
CA ARG A 131 5.11 18.15 15.80
C ARG A 131 6.26 18.06 14.81
N ARG A 132 7.49 18.40 15.21
CA ARG A 132 8.69 18.27 14.36
C ARG A 132 8.95 16.84 13.89
N ILE A 133 8.55 15.82 14.68
CA ILE A 133 8.68 14.41 14.28
C ILE A 133 7.77 14.15 13.07
N LEU A 134 6.56 14.71 13.06
CA LEU A 134 5.61 14.59 11.96
C LEU A 134 6.06 15.42 10.75
N ASP A 135 6.58 16.63 10.98
CA ASP A 135 7.12 17.47 9.90
C ASP A 135 8.36 16.82 9.24
N ALA A 136 9.08 15.96 9.99
CA ALA A 136 10.18 15.15 9.48
C ALA A 136 9.72 13.88 8.72
N LEU A 137 8.42 13.58 8.65
CA LEU A 137 7.86 12.48 7.81
C LEU A 137 7.74 12.89 6.33
N ALA A 138 8.76 13.59 5.86
CA ALA A 138 8.94 13.94 4.46
C ALA A 138 10.22 13.25 3.97
N GLY A 139 10.07 12.44 2.91
CA GLY A 139 11.22 12.04 2.11
C GLY A 139 11.84 13.28 1.47
N ALA A 140 13.15 13.23 1.23
CA ALA A 140 13.87 14.34 0.61
C ALA A 140 13.21 14.77 -0.71
N ASP A 141 13.17 16.08 -0.96
CA ASP A 141 12.62 16.60 -2.22
C ASP A 141 13.37 16.02 -3.42
N SER A 142 12.61 15.66 -4.45
CA SER A 142 13.15 15.16 -5.72
C SER A 142 12.59 16.02 -6.86
N PRO A 143 13.44 16.63 -7.69
CA PRO A 143 12.96 17.42 -8.81
C PRO A 143 12.15 16.54 -9.77
N PRO A 144 11.02 17.02 -10.30
CA PRO A 144 10.22 16.24 -11.23
C PRO A 144 11.03 15.96 -12.50
N SER A 145 10.96 14.71 -12.96
CA SER A 145 11.59 14.24 -14.18
C SER A 145 10.68 13.23 -14.85
N ASP A 146 11.05 12.77 -16.03
CA ASP A 146 10.29 11.80 -16.81
C ASP A 146 11.16 10.59 -17.20
N ILE A 147 10.47 9.50 -17.53
CA ILE A 147 11.08 8.21 -17.86
C ILE A 147 12.06 8.32 -19.04
N GLU A 148 11.70 9.05 -20.11
CA GLU A 148 12.55 9.14 -21.30
C GLU A 148 13.82 9.94 -21.02
N THR A 149 13.71 11.07 -20.33
CA THR A 149 14.85 11.89 -19.92
C THR A 149 15.85 11.05 -19.11
N LEU A 150 15.38 10.35 -18.07
CA LEU A 150 16.22 9.51 -17.21
C LEU A 150 16.80 8.31 -17.96
N PHE A 151 16.07 7.71 -18.89
CA PHE A 151 16.57 6.61 -19.70
C PHE A 151 17.69 7.08 -20.64
N LEU A 152 17.49 8.20 -21.34
CA LEU A 152 18.48 8.78 -22.24
C LEU A 152 19.75 9.25 -21.51
N GLU A 153 19.66 9.63 -20.24
CA GLU A 153 20.84 9.84 -19.39
C GLU A 153 21.67 8.57 -19.27
N GLN A 154 21.05 7.42 -18.99
CA GLN A 154 21.77 6.14 -18.93
C GLN A 154 22.32 5.72 -20.29
N VAL A 155 21.59 5.96 -21.39
CA VAL A 155 22.11 5.71 -22.75
C VAL A 155 23.39 6.49 -23.03
N ARG A 156 23.46 7.76 -22.60
CA ARG A 156 24.67 8.59 -22.75
C ARG A 156 25.82 8.12 -21.86
N LEU A 157 25.51 7.73 -20.62
CA LEU A 157 26.52 7.31 -19.65
C LEU A 157 27.04 5.88 -19.92
N ARG A 158 26.20 5.01 -20.51
CA ARG A 158 26.38 3.54 -20.55
C ARG A 158 25.97 2.89 -21.87
N PRO A 159 26.33 3.44 -23.04
CA PRO A 159 25.79 2.98 -24.32
C PRO A 159 26.04 1.49 -24.61
N ARG A 160 27.16 0.95 -24.09
CA ARG A 160 27.63 -0.42 -24.32
C ARG A 160 27.31 -1.39 -23.19
N ASP A 161 26.78 -0.91 -22.07
CA ASP A 161 26.37 -1.81 -20.97
C ASP A 161 25.06 -2.50 -21.37
N VAL A 162 24.90 -3.76 -20.94
CA VAL A 162 23.67 -4.53 -21.20
C VAL A 162 22.51 -3.92 -20.42
N ALA A 163 21.45 -3.51 -21.11
CA ALA A 163 20.26 -2.93 -20.49
C ALA A 163 19.23 -4.00 -20.16
N VAL A 164 18.97 -4.92 -21.10
CA VAL A 164 17.93 -5.94 -20.97
C VAL A 164 18.33 -7.23 -21.67
N ARG A 165 17.95 -8.36 -21.06
CA ARG A 165 18.23 -9.69 -21.60
C ARG A 165 17.10 -10.66 -21.30
N ASP A 166 16.74 -11.47 -22.30
CA ASP A 166 15.89 -12.65 -22.13
C ASP A 166 16.62 -13.94 -22.54
N ALA A 167 15.88 -15.01 -22.88
CA ALA A 167 16.46 -16.29 -23.31
C ALA A 167 17.11 -16.23 -24.71
N HIS A 168 16.74 -15.26 -25.54
CA HIS A 168 17.05 -15.21 -26.97
C HIS A 168 17.77 -13.93 -27.38
N VAL A 169 17.53 -12.82 -26.66
CA VAL A 169 17.97 -11.49 -27.04
C VAL A 169 18.67 -10.81 -25.86
N GLU A 170 19.72 -10.08 -26.18
CA GLU A 170 20.43 -9.17 -25.26
C GLU A 170 20.61 -7.84 -26.00
N LEU A 171 20.22 -6.73 -25.37
CA LEU A 171 20.41 -5.38 -25.93
C LEU A 171 21.18 -4.51 -24.95
N THR A 172 22.18 -3.79 -25.48
CA THR A 172 22.81 -2.68 -24.74
C THR A 172 21.86 -1.49 -24.64
N TYR A 173 22.16 -0.51 -23.78
CA TYR A 173 21.37 0.72 -23.67
C TYR A 173 21.23 1.45 -25.02
N GLU A 174 22.31 1.55 -25.80
CA GLU A 174 22.27 2.17 -27.15
C GLU A 174 21.37 1.37 -28.11
N GLN A 175 21.49 0.05 -28.10
CA GLN A 175 20.69 -0.82 -28.97
C GLN A 175 19.21 -0.80 -28.59
N LEU A 176 18.90 -0.79 -27.29
CA LEU A 176 17.54 -0.69 -26.78
C LEU A 176 16.89 0.64 -27.16
N ALA A 177 17.63 1.75 -27.04
CA ALA A 177 17.16 3.07 -27.46
C ALA A 177 16.84 3.11 -28.96
N CYS A 178 17.72 2.56 -29.80
CA CYS A 178 17.54 2.47 -31.25
C CYS A 178 16.35 1.57 -31.63
N ALA A 179 16.20 0.41 -30.98
CA ALA A 179 15.05 -0.47 -31.19
C ALA A 179 13.73 0.22 -30.83
N ALA A 180 13.68 0.95 -29.71
CA ALA A 180 12.52 1.72 -29.30
C ALA A 180 12.21 2.87 -30.29
N ASP A 181 13.22 3.49 -30.91
CA ASP A 181 13.03 4.58 -31.91
C ASP A 181 12.32 4.03 -33.14
N GLN A 182 12.81 2.89 -33.63
CA GLN A 182 12.24 2.19 -34.78
C GLN A 182 10.82 1.71 -34.47
N TYR A 183 10.60 1.14 -33.28
CA TYR A 183 9.29 0.60 -32.92
C TYR A 183 8.25 1.70 -32.64
N ALA A 184 8.66 2.89 -32.20
CA ALA A 184 7.78 4.05 -32.09
C ALA A 184 7.19 4.45 -33.46
N GLU A 185 7.98 4.37 -34.55
CA GLU A 185 7.48 4.58 -35.92
C GLU A 185 6.42 3.54 -36.32
N VAL A 186 6.62 2.27 -35.93
CA VAL A 186 5.65 1.19 -36.19
C VAL A 186 4.32 1.48 -35.50
N LEU A 187 4.36 1.80 -34.20
CA LEU A 187 3.17 2.14 -33.42
C LEU A 187 2.44 3.37 -33.99
N ARG A 188 3.19 4.39 -34.43
CA ARG A 188 2.60 5.59 -35.04
C ARG A 188 1.90 5.30 -36.36
N ARG A 189 2.51 4.47 -37.22
CA ARG A 189 1.91 4.00 -38.48
C ARG A 189 0.66 3.16 -38.24
N ALA A 190 0.63 2.40 -37.13
CA ALA A 190 -0.53 1.66 -36.69
C ALA A 190 -1.65 2.54 -36.10
N GLY A 191 -1.38 3.83 -35.86
CA GLY A 191 -2.40 4.80 -35.45
C GLY A 191 -2.22 5.39 -34.07
N ALA A 192 -1.27 4.91 -33.25
CA ALA A 192 -1.02 5.48 -31.93
C ALA A 192 -0.56 6.94 -32.02
N ARG A 193 -1.07 7.78 -31.12
CA ARG A 193 -0.75 9.21 -30.99
C ARG A 193 -0.35 9.55 -29.55
N PRO A 194 0.34 10.69 -29.36
CA PRO A 194 0.58 11.19 -28.02
C PRO A 194 -0.75 11.38 -27.27
N GLY A 195 -0.87 10.80 -26.07
CA GLY A 195 -2.04 10.88 -25.20
C GLY A 195 -2.96 9.67 -25.29
N ASP A 196 -2.80 8.84 -26.32
CA ASP A 196 -3.51 7.57 -26.43
C ASP A 196 -2.99 6.56 -25.41
N THR A 197 -3.78 5.53 -25.16
CA THR A 197 -3.31 4.32 -24.47
C THR A 197 -3.02 3.21 -25.47
N VAL A 198 -1.88 2.55 -25.30
CA VAL A 198 -1.47 1.35 -26.03
C VAL A 198 -1.52 0.14 -25.08
N LEU A 199 -2.27 -0.90 -25.47
CA LEU A 199 -2.38 -2.12 -24.70
C LEU A 199 -1.20 -3.04 -25.00
N ILE A 200 -0.49 -3.50 -23.97
CA ILE A 200 0.58 -4.50 -24.10
C ILE A 200 0.00 -5.86 -23.74
N ALA A 201 -0.28 -6.66 -24.76
CA ALA A 201 -0.74 -8.03 -24.65
C ALA A 201 0.35 -8.97 -25.15
N THR A 202 1.49 -9.01 -24.47
CA THR A 202 2.62 -9.88 -24.81
C THR A 202 3.07 -10.66 -23.59
N ARG A 203 3.69 -11.80 -23.80
CA ARG A 203 4.50 -12.43 -22.75
C ARG A 203 5.77 -11.61 -22.51
N ARG A 204 6.30 -11.71 -21.30
CA ARG A 204 7.58 -11.12 -20.88
C ARG A 204 8.68 -11.48 -21.88
N SER A 205 9.30 -10.46 -22.46
CA SER A 205 10.38 -10.58 -23.44
C SER A 205 11.16 -9.26 -23.54
N VAL A 206 12.29 -9.25 -24.24
CA VAL A 206 12.95 -8.00 -24.64
C VAL A 206 12.02 -7.14 -25.52
N GLY A 207 11.18 -7.77 -26.34
CA GLY A 207 10.20 -7.07 -27.19
C GLY A 207 9.16 -6.27 -26.39
N GLU A 208 8.71 -6.80 -25.24
CA GLU A 208 7.85 -6.06 -24.29
C GLU A 208 8.52 -4.74 -23.87
N ILE A 209 9.79 -4.80 -23.49
CA ILE A 209 10.54 -3.62 -23.01
C ILE A 209 10.79 -2.59 -24.14
N VAL A 210 11.06 -3.07 -25.36
CA VAL A 210 11.15 -2.19 -26.55
C VAL A 210 9.82 -1.48 -26.79
N ALA A 211 8.70 -2.19 -26.68
CA ALA A 211 7.37 -1.61 -26.87
C ALA A 211 7.06 -0.54 -25.81
N LEU A 212 7.38 -0.78 -24.54
CA LEU A 212 7.18 0.20 -23.46
C LEU A 212 7.94 1.50 -23.72
N LEU A 213 9.23 1.42 -24.07
CA LEU A 213 10.03 2.61 -24.38
C LEU A 213 9.54 3.34 -25.64
N ALA A 214 9.09 2.60 -26.65
CA ALA A 214 8.50 3.17 -27.86
C ALA A 214 7.20 3.95 -27.57
N ILE A 215 6.35 3.41 -26.70
CA ILE A 215 5.10 4.05 -26.24
C ILE A 215 5.42 5.34 -25.48
N ILE A 216 6.34 5.27 -24.52
CA ILE A 216 6.82 6.41 -23.73
C ILE A 216 7.34 7.53 -24.66
N ARG A 217 8.17 7.18 -25.64
CA ARG A 217 8.73 8.13 -26.61
C ARG A 217 7.68 8.76 -27.53
N LEU A 218 6.62 8.01 -27.86
CA LEU A 218 5.46 8.57 -28.57
C LEU A 218 4.65 9.55 -27.71
N GLY A 219 4.86 9.57 -26.39
CA GLY A 219 3.99 10.24 -25.45
C GLY A 219 2.64 9.52 -25.29
N ALA A 220 2.56 8.22 -25.56
CA ALA A 220 1.38 7.45 -25.22
C ALA A 220 1.55 6.84 -23.82
N ALA A 221 0.44 6.44 -23.20
CA ALA A 221 0.46 5.63 -21.99
C ALA A 221 0.39 4.14 -22.37
N TYR A 222 0.95 3.27 -21.53
CA TYR A 222 0.76 1.83 -21.68
C TYR A 222 -0.17 1.25 -20.61
N ALA A 223 -0.83 0.13 -20.91
CA ALA A 223 -1.51 -0.70 -19.93
C ALA A 223 -1.22 -2.18 -20.21
N GLY A 224 -1.05 -2.98 -19.16
CA GLY A 224 -0.80 -4.41 -19.29
C GLY A 224 -2.10 -5.21 -19.46
N PHE A 225 -2.11 -6.13 -20.43
CA PHE A 225 -3.14 -7.15 -20.55
C PHE A 225 -2.76 -8.38 -19.71
N ASP A 226 -3.71 -8.91 -18.95
CA ASP A 226 -3.51 -10.13 -18.14
C ASP A 226 -4.23 -11.30 -18.82
N ASP A 227 -3.47 -12.14 -19.53
CA ASP A 227 -3.96 -13.31 -20.25
C ASP A 227 -4.26 -14.51 -19.34
N ASP A 228 -3.99 -14.41 -18.04
CA ASP A 228 -4.43 -15.37 -17.02
C ASP A 228 -5.75 -14.93 -16.34
N ALA A 229 -6.20 -13.69 -16.56
CA ALA A 229 -7.48 -13.22 -16.07
C ALA A 229 -8.64 -13.69 -16.97
N PRO A 230 -9.86 -13.85 -16.44
CA PRO A 230 -11.02 -14.24 -17.25
C PRO A 230 -11.31 -13.23 -18.37
N ASP A 231 -11.69 -13.74 -19.54
CA ASP A 231 -12.05 -12.93 -20.73
C ASP A 231 -13.02 -11.81 -20.38
N ALA A 232 -14.09 -12.10 -19.64
CA ALA A 232 -15.09 -11.10 -19.26
C ALA A 232 -14.49 -9.93 -18.45
N ARG A 233 -13.49 -10.18 -17.61
CA ARG A 233 -12.79 -9.12 -16.88
C ARG A 233 -11.93 -8.30 -17.82
N GLN A 234 -11.20 -8.95 -18.71
CA GLN A 234 -10.37 -8.27 -19.70
C GLN A 234 -11.22 -7.46 -20.69
N GLU A 235 -12.40 -7.93 -21.07
CA GLU A 235 -13.36 -7.16 -21.90
C GLU A 235 -13.77 -5.86 -21.21
N ARG A 236 -14.07 -5.89 -19.90
CA ARG A 236 -14.39 -4.67 -19.13
C ARG A 236 -13.20 -3.72 -19.05
N ILE A 237 -12.00 -4.24 -18.81
CA ILE A 237 -10.76 -3.44 -18.76
C ILE A 237 -10.48 -2.80 -20.12
N VAL A 238 -10.46 -3.58 -21.19
CA VAL A 238 -10.21 -3.10 -22.56
C VAL A 238 -11.30 -2.13 -23.01
N GLY A 239 -12.56 -2.38 -22.64
CA GLY A 239 -13.69 -1.49 -22.91
C GLY A 239 -13.55 -0.13 -22.24
N LYS A 240 -13.14 -0.08 -20.96
CA LYS A 240 -12.82 1.17 -20.26
C LYS A 240 -11.58 1.87 -20.82
N LEU A 241 -10.56 1.10 -21.17
CA LEU A 241 -9.28 1.62 -21.66
C LEU A 241 -9.38 2.23 -23.06
N ALA A 242 -10.24 1.65 -23.91
CA ALA A 242 -10.38 1.99 -25.33
C ALA A 242 -9.01 2.19 -26.05
N PRO A 243 -8.13 1.18 -26.05
CA PRO A 243 -6.76 1.35 -26.53
C PRO A 243 -6.73 1.64 -28.03
N ALA A 244 -5.86 2.57 -28.44
CA ALA A 244 -5.68 2.90 -29.86
C ALA A 244 -5.04 1.75 -30.65
N VAL A 245 -4.10 1.05 -30.00
CA VAL A 245 -3.34 -0.08 -30.56
C VAL A 245 -3.12 -1.12 -29.46
N ALA A 246 -3.14 -2.40 -29.83
CA ALA A 246 -2.69 -3.51 -29.00
C ALA A 246 -1.40 -4.12 -29.57
N VAL A 247 -0.35 -4.20 -28.77
CA VAL A 247 0.87 -4.96 -29.09
C VAL A 247 0.64 -6.41 -28.68
N VAL A 248 0.80 -7.33 -29.63
CA VAL A 248 0.52 -8.76 -29.45
C VAL A 248 1.73 -9.63 -29.78
N ASP A 249 1.82 -10.81 -29.21
CA ASP A 249 2.77 -11.84 -29.63
C ASP A 249 2.03 -13.07 -30.18
N THR A 250 2.79 -14.08 -30.60
CA THR A 250 2.21 -15.32 -31.13
C THR A 250 1.24 -16.03 -30.19
N ALA A 251 1.33 -15.80 -28.88
CA ALA A 251 0.47 -16.44 -27.90
C ALA A 251 -0.84 -15.70 -27.66
N THR A 252 -0.84 -14.38 -27.85
CA THR A 252 -1.99 -13.51 -27.56
C THR A 252 -2.67 -12.98 -28.81
N ALA A 253 -2.05 -13.10 -29.99
CA ALA A 253 -2.56 -12.55 -31.25
C ALA A 253 -4.03 -12.94 -31.50
N ASP A 254 -4.41 -14.19 -31.25
CA ASP A 254 -5.76 -14.70 -31.51
C ASP A 254 -6.71 -14.63 -30.30
N HIS A 255 -6.31 -13.94 -29.22
CA HIS A 255 -7.13 -13.82 -28.01
C HIS A 255 -8.49 -13.17 -28.31
N PRO A 256 -9.63 -13.77 -27.89
CA PRO A 256 -10.97 -13.29 -28.24
C PRO A 256 -11.21 -11.82 -27.89
N VAL A 257 -10.77 -11.39 -26.70
CA VAL A 257 -10.91 -10.01 -26.20
C VAL A 257 -10.21 -8.97 -27.08
N LEU A 258 -9.18 -9.36 -27.83
CA LEU A 258 -8.42 -8.45 -28.69
C LEU A 258 -9.00 -8.34 -30.11
N ARG A 259 -10.06 -9.09 -30.41
CA ARG A 259 -10.73 -9.04 -31.72
C ARG A 259 -11.35 -7.67 -31.94
N GLY A 260 -11.08 -7.07 -33.10
CA GLY A 260 -11.58 -5.74 -33.46
C GLY A 260 -10.64 -4.59 -33.08
N LEU A 261 -9.59 -4.84 -32.29
CA LEU A 261 -8.54 -3.84 -32.05
C LEU A 261 -7.54 -3.82 -33.22
N THR A 262 -6.94 -2.65 -33.45
CA THR A 262 -5.74 -2.54 -34.27
C THR A 262 -4.59 -3.22 -33.54
N ARG A 263 -4.03 -4.29 -34.13
CA ARG A 263 -2.98 -5.10 -33.53
C ARG A 263 -1.65 -4.88 -34.25
N VAL A 264 -0.57 -4.85 -33.49
CA VAL A 264 0.81 -4.77 -33.98
C VAL A 264 1.60 -5.90 -33.33
N ASP A 265 2.38 -6.61 -34.14
CA ASP A 265 3.26 -7.66 -33.61
C ASP A 265 4.35 -7.07 -32.72
N SER A 266 4.64 -7.76 -31.62
CA SER A 266 5.75 -7.46 -30.72
C SER A 266 7.06 -7.38 -31.48
N TRP A 267 7.93 -6.48 -31.05
CA TRP A 267 9.25 -6.32 -31.63
C TRP A 267 10.04 -7.64 -31.59
N ILE A 268 10.73 -7.95 -32.69
CA ILE A 268 11.71 -9.05 -32.80
C ILE A 268 13.05 -8.55 -33.36
N PRO A 269 14.18 -9.19 -33.01
CA PRO A 269 15.48 -8.82 -33.55
C PRO A 269 15.53 -8.88 -35.08
N GLY A 270 16.17 -7.89 -35.69
CA GLY A 270 16.36 -7.83 -37.14
C GLY A 270 15.13 -7.39 -37.94
N GLN A 271 14.02 -7.05 -37.29
CA GLN A 271 12.88 -6.42 -37.93
C GLN A 271 13.30 -5.07 -38.53
N ARG A 272 13.53 -5.04 -39.84
CA ARG A 272 13.87 -3.80 -40.56
C ARG A 272 12.62 -2.95 -40.70
N THR A 273 12.59 -1.82 -40.02
CA THR A 273 11.70 -0.72 -40.38
C THR A 273 12.37 0.08 -41.49
N ASP A 274 11.62 0.46 -42.53
CA ASP A 274 12.13 1.41 -43.53
C ASP A 274 12.69 2.64 -42.81
N PRO A 275 13.92 3.10 -43.14
CA PRO A 275 14.52 4.28 -42.55
C PRO A 275 13.77 5.53 -43.05
N GLY A 276 12.56 5.72 -42.53
CA GLY A 276 11.96 7.05 -42.48
C GLY A 276 12.88 7.92 -41.64
N THR A 277 13.04 9.18 -42.02
CA THR A 277 13.75 10.15 -41.21
C THR A 277 13.17 10.08 -39.79
N PRO A 278 13.97 9.78 -38.74
CA PRO A 278 13.44 9.78 -37.38
C PRO A 278 12.83 11.16 -37.18
N SER A 279 11.50 11.19 -37.09
CA SER A 279 10.80 12.40 -36.72
C SER A 279 11.23 12.64 -35.29
N ARG A 280 12.17 13.57 -35.09
CA ARG A 280 12.51 14.12 -33.77
C ARG A 280 11.34 14.95 -33.26
N THR A 281 10.12 14.42 -33.29
CA THR A 281 9.05 14.88 -32.42
C THR A 281 9.36 14.31 -31.06
N SER A 282 10.29 14.98 -30.37
CA SER A 282 10.47 14.90 -28.92
C SER A 282 9.17 15.37 -28.26
N GLY A 283 8.21 14.47 -28.14
CA GLY A 283 6.91 14.72 -27.52
C GLY A 283 6.88 14.45 -26.02
N SER A 284 8.01 14.10 -25.41
CA SER A 284 8.05 13.51 -24.08
C SER A 284 9.19 14.15 -23.28
N GLY A 285 8.81 15.15 -22.50
CA GLY A 285 9.60 15.81 -21.48
C GLY A 285 8.69 16.45 -20.44
N ASP A 286 7.44 15.98 -20.36
CA ASP A 286 6.43 16.46 -19.42
C ASP A 286 6.28 15.43 -18.30
N PRO A 287 6.81 15.71 -17.09
CA PRO A 287 6.66 14.84 -15.93
C PRO A 287 5.19 14.63 -15.53
N GLY A 288 4.27 15.53 -15.91
CA GLY A 288 2.85 15.44 -15.60
C GLY A 288 2.06 14.51 -16.51
N ARG A 289 2.64 14.06 -17.62
CA ARG A 289 1.96 13.16 -18.58
C ARG A 289 1.75 11.77 -17.98
N THR A 290 0.65 11.10 -18.34
CA THR A 290 0.41 9.68 -17.99
C THR A 290 1.47 8.78 -18.61
N ALA A 291 2.14 7.98 -17.78
CA ALA A 291 3.08 6.94 -18.21
C ALA A 291 2.36 5.60 -18.42
N TYR A 292 1.51 5.22 -17.46
CA TYR A 292 0.77 3.96 -17.54
C TYR A 292 -0.54 4.00 -16.76
N ILE A 293 -1.40 3.03 -17.06
CA ILE A 293 -2.64 2.78 -16.35
C ILE A 293 -2.61 1.34 -15.82
N ALA A 294 -2.76 1.18 -14.50
CA ALA A 294 -2.84 -0.13 -13.86
C ALA A 294 -4.22 -0.36 -13.26
N PHE A 295 -4.83 -1.50 -13.55
CA PHE A 295 -6.17 -1.81 -13.06
C PHE A 295 -6.13 -2.59 -11.74
N THR A 296 -6.88 -2.10 -10.76
CA THR A 296 -7.05 -2.75 -9.46
C THR A 296 -8.50 -3.23 -9.27
N SER A 297 -8.70 -4.12 -8.29
CA SER A 297 -10.02 -4.50 -7.78
C SER A 297 -10.76 -3.28 -7.22
N GLY A 298 -12.05 -3.13 -7.53
CA GLY A 298 -12.85 -1.97 -7.12
C GLY A 298 -13.96 -2.35 -6.13
N SER A 299 -14.23 -1.48 -5.16
CA SER A 299 -15.30 -1.66 -4.14
C SER A 299 -16.69 -1.91 -4.73
N THR A 300 -16.99 -1.36 -5.91
CA THR A 300 -18.26 -1.53 -6.63
C THR A 300 -18.35 -2.83 -7.45
N GLY A 301 -17.30 -3.66 -7.43
CA GLY A 301 -17.20 -4.87 -8.26
C GLY A 301 -16.61 -4.65 -9.66
N GLU A 302 -16.34 -3.39 -10.04
CA GLU A 302 -15.76 -3.03 -11.32
C GLU A 302 -14.27 -2.69 -11.22
N PRO A 303 -13.41 -3.14 -12.16
CA PRO A 303 -12.01 -2.76 -12.18
C PRO A 303 -11.82 -1.24 -12.26
N LYS A 304 -10.91 -0.69 -11.44
CA LYS A 304 -10.58 0.74 -11.41
C LYS A 304 -9.19 0.96 -12.02
N GLY A 305 -9.08 1.83 -13.02
CA GLY A 305 -7.80 2.13 -13.68
C GLY A 305 -7.07 3.25 -12.96
N VAL A 306 -5.94 2.99 -12.31
CA VAL A 306 -5.11 4.00 -11.65
C VAL A 306 -4.22 4.69 -12.70
N VAL A 307 -4.35 6.00 -12.85
CA VAL A 307 -3.63 6.80 -13.86
C VAL A 307 -2.32 7.31 -13.28
N VAL A 308 -1.19 6.75 -13.72
CA VAL A 308 0.14 7.03 -13.12
C VAL A 308 0.98 7.90 -14.05
N PRO A 309 1.44 9.08 -13.60
CA PRO A 309 2.24 9.98 -14.42
C PRO A 309 3.74 9.66 -14.39
N HIS A 310 4.47 10.19 -15.38
CA HIS A 310 5.93 10.01 -15.52
C HIS A 310 6.70 10.45 -14.25
N ARG A 311 6.34 11.58 -13.64
CA ARG A 311 6.94 12.09 -12.39
C ARG A 311 6.93 11.07 -11.25
N ALA A 312 5.88 10.25 -11.20
CA ALA A 312 5.70 9.29 -10.13
C ALA A 312 6.63 8.08 -10.30
N VAL A 313 6.80 7.63 -11.54
CA VAL A 313 7.78 6.58 -11.90
C VAL A 313 9.21 7.08 -11.71
N ALA A 314 9.50 8.31 -12.14
CA ALA A 314 10.81 8.93 -11.95
C ALA A 314 11.17 9.06 -10.45
N ARG A 315 10.21 9.44 -9.60
CA ARG A 315 10.37 9.48 -8.14
C ARG A 315 10.74 8.11 -7.57
N LEU A 316 10.02 7.07 -7.95
CA LEU A 316 10.33 5.69 -7.54
C LEU A 316 11.75 5.29 -7.98
N ALA A 317 12.11 5.57 -9.23
CA ALA A 317 13.40 5.18 -9.80
C ALA A 317 14.60 5.90 -9.16
N ARG A 318 14.45 7.16 -8.74
CA ARG A 318 15.54 7.98 -8.20
C ARG A 318 15.69 7.88 -6.68
N THR A 319 14.84 7.09 -6.04
CA THR A 319 14.87 6.85 -4.59
C THR A 319 16.13 6.06 -4.22
N ALA A 320 16.98 6.63 -3.37
CA ALA A 320 18.22 6.01 -2.95
C ALA A 320 17.97 4.74 -2.10
N GLU A 321 16.85 4.67 -1.41
CA GLU A 321 16.44 3.60 -0.51
C GLU A 321 16.27 2.24 -1.21
N LEU A 322 16.09 2.23 -2.54
CA LEU A 322 15.99 1.02 -3.36
C LEU A 322 17.36 0.53 -3.89
N GLN A 323 18.42 1.32 -3.72
CA GLN A 323 19.84 0.98 -3.89
C GLN A 323 20.22 0.25 -5.20
N THR A 324 19.43 0.35 -6.27
CA THR A 324 19.78 -0.24 -7.57
C THR A 324 20.86 0.58 -8.24
N ARG A 325 21.91 -0.08 -8.74
CA ARG A 325 23.12 0.58 -9.23
C ARG A 325 23.67 -0.11 -10.49
N PRO A 326 24.54 0.58 -11.26
CA PRO A 326 25.23 -0.03 -12.38
C PRO A 326 25.97 -1.31 -11.98
N GLY A 327 25.91 -2.32 -12.86
CA GLY A 327 26.46 -3.65 -12.61
C GLY A 327 25.52 -4.62 -11.88
N ASP A 328 24.36 -4.15 -11.40
CA ASP A 328 23.32 -5.06 -10.90
C ASP A 328 22.61 -5.80 -12.01
N ARG A 329 22.16 -7.01 -11.69
CA ARG A 329 21.25 -7.82 -12.50
C ARG A 329 19.94 -7.95 -11.74
N VAL A 330 18.91 -7.27 -12.23
CA VAL A 330 17.61 -7.17 -11.58
C VAL A 330 16.63 -8.13 -12.23
N LEU A 331 15.92 -8.91 -11.41
CA LEU A 331 14.84 -9.78 -11.88
C LEU A 331 13.69 -8.98 -12.50
N ARG A 332 13.29 -9.34 -13.72
CA ARG A 332 12.00 -8.95 -14.32
C ARG A 332 11.06 -10.15 -14.33
N MET A 333 10.06 -10.13 -13.45
CA MET A 333 9.14 -11.25 -13.27
C MET A 333 7.67 -10.89 -13.11
N ALA A 334 7.33 -9.78 -12.46
CA ALA A 334 5.95 -9.42 -12.18
C ALA A 334 5.10 -9.33 -13.47
N PRO A 335 3.80 -9.65 -13.46
CA PRO A 335 2.97 -9.34 -14.62
C PRO A 335 2.89 -7.82 -14.82
N LEU A 336 2.86 -7.35 -16.08
CA LEU A 336 2.81 -5.92 -16.41
C LEU A 336 1.51 -5.25 -15.95
N ALA A 337 0.44 -6.03 -15.78
CA ALA A 337 -0.82 -5.57 -15.20
C ALA A 337 -0.72 -5.13 -13.72
N PHE A 338 0.39 -5.47 -13.04
CA PHE A 338 0.66 -5.04 -11.67
C PHE A 338 1.80 -4.02 -11.63
N ASP A 339 1.63 -2.98 -10.80
CA ASP A 339 2.59 -1.88 -10.54
C ASP A 339 3.91 -2.34 -9.93
N ALA A 340 3.90 -3.52 -9.36
CA ALA A 340 4.97 -4.48 -9.24
C ALA A 340 6.08 -4.37 -10.31
N SER A 341 5.68 -4.45 -11.58
CA SER A 341 6.57 -4.40 -12.74
C SER A 341 7.23 -3.02 -12.92
N THR A 342 6.62 -1.95 -12.41
CA THR A 342 7.17 -0.59 -12.45
C THR A 342 8.48 -0.51 -11.69
N TYR A 343 8.59 -1.16 -10.52
CA TYR A 343 9.85 -1.27 -9.78
C TYR A 343 10.89 -2.02 -10.62
N GLU A 344 10.55 -3.23 -11.05
CA GLU A 344 11.51 -4.10 -11.75
C GLU A 344 12.05 -3.45 -13.03
N ILE A 345 11.19 -2.83 -13.84
CA ILE A 345 11.57 -2.25 -15.13
C ILE A 345 12.29 -0.93 -14.93
N TRP A 346 11.62 0.05 -14.30
CA TRP A 346 12.07 1.42 -14.34
C TRP A 346 13.15 1.74 -13.32
N VAL A 347 13.13 1.13 -12.13
CA VAL A 347 14.24 1.32 -11.18
C VAL A 347 15.53 0.72 -11.76
N THR A 348 15.44 -0.35 -12.54
CA THR A 348 16.60 -0.96 -13.22
C THR A 348 17.13 -0.08 -14.35
N LEU A 349 16.28 0.20 -15.35
CA LEU A 349 16.71 0.87 -16.58
C LEU A 349 17.10 2.34 -16.35
N LEU A 350 16.50 3.00 -15.36
CA LEU A 350 16.79 4.41 -15.08
C LEU A 350 18.02 4.60 -14.15
N ASN A 351 18.59 3.51 -13.62
CA ASN A 351 19.82 3.52 -12.80
C ASN A 351 21.01 2.79 -13.46
N GLY A 352 20.91 2.39 -14.72
CA GLY A 352 22.03 1.81 -15.46
C GLY A 352 22.32 0.35 -15.13
N ALA A 353 21.37 -0.37 -14.52
CA ALA A 353 21.46 -1.80 -14.22
C ALA A 353 20.98 -2.65 -15.41
N THR A 354 21.18 -3.97 -15.33
CA THR A 354 20.72 -4.94 -16.32
C THR A 354 19.41 -5.59 -15.88
N LEU A 355 18.42 -5.61 -16.76
CA LEU A 355 17.12 -6.26 -16.54
C LEU A 355 17.14 -7.69 -17.09
N GLU A 356 17.12 -8.69 -16.19
CA GLU A 356 17.09 -10.11 -16.54
C GLU A 356 15.64 -10.62 -16.59
N VAL A 357 15.12 -10.83 -17.80
CA VAL A 357 13.72 -11.20 -18.06
C VAL A 357 13.49 -12.68 -17.79
N PHE A 358 12.67 -12.96 -16.77
CA PHE A 358 12.26 -14.32 -16.44
C PHE A 358 11.24 -14.84 -17.47
N PRO A 359 11.46 -16.03 -18.07
CA PRO A 359 10.60 -16.54 -19.13
C PRO A 359 9.29 -17.14 -18.61
N GLY A 360 8.22 -17.05 -19.42
CA GLY A 360 6.97 -17.77 -19.20
C GLY A 360 6.02 -17.11 -18.19
N ARG A 361 5.21 -17.92 -17.48
CA ARG A 361 4.26 -17.48 -16.45
C ARG A 361 4.90 -17.53 -15.03
N LEU A 362 4.06 -17.55 -13.99
CA LEU A 362 4.47 -17.66 -12.59
C LEU A 362 5.52 -18.78 -12.38
N PRO A 363 6.64 -18.50 -11.69
CA PRO A 363 7.70 -19.49 -11.50
C PRO A 363 7.30 -20.51 -10.43
N THR A 364 7.84 -21.73 -10.57
CA THR A 364 8.05 -22.57 -9.39
C THR A 364 9.31 -22.08 -8.68
N VAL A 365 9.40 -22.26 -7.35
CA VAL A 365 10.61 -21.86 -6.59
C VAL A 365 11.88 -22.49 -7.17
N ARG A 366 11.81 -23.73 -7.67
CA ARG A 366 12.94 -24.40 -8.33
C ARG A 366 13.38 -23.70 -9.62
N LYS A 367 12.44 -23.21 -10.43
CA LYS A 367 12.78 -22.45 -11.65
C LYS A 367 13.38 -21.10 -11.29
N LEU A 368 12.88 -20.47 -10.23
CA LEU A 368 13.42 -19.20 -9.74
C LEU A 368 14.86 -19.36 -9.24
N GLU A 369 15.14 -20.36 -8.41
CA GLU A 369 16.49 -20.73 -7.96
C GLU A 369 17.45 -20.91 -9.15
N LYS A 370 17.05 -21.75 -10.11
CA LYS A 370 17.85 -22.00 -11.32
C LYS A 370 18.13 -20.72 -12.09
N PHE A 371 17.12 -19.87 -12.27
CA PHE A 371 17.25 -18.60 -12.97
C PHE A 371 18.19 -17.63 -12.22
N PHE A 372 18.07 -17.52 -10.89
CA PHE A 372 18.93 -16.64 -10.10
C PHE A 372 20.40 -17.05 -10.21
N THR A 373 20.68 -18.35 -10.18
CA THR A 373 22.04 -18.86 -10.37
C THR A 373 22.54 -18.65 -11.80
N GLU A 374 21.77 -19.03 -12.83
CA GLU A 374 22.20 -18.95 -14.23
C GLU A 374 22.36 -17.51 -14.74
N ARG A 375 21.55 -16.59 -14.23
CA ARG A 375 21.57 -15.18 -14.61
C ARG A 375 22.32 -14.30 -13.63
N GLU A 376 22.93 -14.88 -12.59
CA GLU A 376 23.64 -14.14 -11.54
C GLU A 376 22.82 -12.97 -11.00
N VAL A 377 21.51 -13.20 -10.77
CA VAL A 377 20.61 -12.15 -10.28
C VAL A 377 21.15 -11.65 -8.95
N SER A 378 21.35 -10.34 -8.85
CA SER A 378 21.91 -9.68 -7.65
C SER A 378 20.85 -8.88 -6.89
N VAL A 379 19.76 -8.49 -7.57
CA VAL A 379 18.64 -7.74 -7.00
C VAL A 379 17.32 -8.38 -7.43
N ALA A 380 16.43 -8.61 -6.47
CA ALA A 380 15.10 -9.12 -6.76
C ALA A 380 14.06 -8.44 -5.89
N TRP A 381 12.82 -8.44 -6.38
CA TRP A 381 11.66 -8.09 -5.58
C TRP A 381 10.67 -9.26 -5.59
N LEU A 382 10.22 -9.66 -4.41
CA LEU A 382 9.30 -10.77 -4.21
C LEU A 382 8.13 -10.33 -3.32
N THR A 383 6.91 -10.73 -3.66
CA THR A 383 5.78 -10.58 -2.72
C THR A 383 6.10 -11.30 -1.42
N ALA A 384 5.58 -10.82 -0.28
CA ALA A 384 5.86 -11.42 1.03
C ALA A 384 5.52 -12.91 1.07
N SER A 385 4.43 -13.34 0.43
CA SER A 385 4.07 -14.75 0.31
C SER A 385 5.07 -15.56 -0.54
N LEU A 386 5.52 -15.04 -1.68
CA LEU A 386 6.54 -15.71 -2.48
C LEU A 386 7.88 -15.77 -1.74
N PHE A 387 8.28 -14.68 -1.09
CA PHE A 387 9.46 -14.63 -0.24
C PHE A 387 9.42 -15.71 0.85
N ARG A 388 8.32 -15.79 1.60
CA ARG A 388 8.11 -16.82 2.63
C ARG A 388 8.22 -18.23 2.05
N LEU A 389 7.62 -18.46 0.88
CA LEU A 389 7.66 -19.75 0.21
C LEU A 389 9.10 -20.13 -0.20
N VAL A 390 9.87 -19.19 -0.73
CA VAL A 390 11.28 -19.40 -1.10
C VAL A 390 12.12 -19.70 0.14
N VAL A 391 12.03 -18.89 1.20
CA VAL A 391 12.78 -19.11 2.45
C VAL A 391 12.45 -20.46 3.08
N LYS A 392 11.17 -20.87 3.05
CA LYS A 392 10.74 -22.17 3.60
C LYS A 392 11.26 -23.34 2.78
N SER A 393 11.19 -23.26 1.46
CA SER A 393 11.40 -24.42 0.58
C SER A 393 12.80 -24.51 -0.03
N ARG A 394 13.39 -23.39 -0.46
CA ARG A 394 14.71 -23.32 -1.13
C ARG A 394 15.42 -22.00 -0.80
N PRO A 395 15.84 -21.77 0.46
CA PRO A 395 16.49 -20.51 0.85
C PRO A 395 17.78 -20.22 0.06
N GLN A 396 18.48 -21.26 -0.40
CA GLN A 396 19.69 -21.14 -1.24
C GLN A 396 19.47 -20.41 -2.56
N ALA A 397 18.22 -20.32 -3.04
CA ALA A 397 17.88 -19.48 -4.18
C ALA A 397 18.31 -18.02 -3.98
N LEU A 398 18.31 -17.54 -2.73
CA LEU A 398 18.59 -16.13 -2.39
C LEU A 398 20.08 -15.84 -2.14
N ALA A 399 20.95 -16.85 -2.19
CA ALA A 399 22.36 -16.72 -1.81
C ALA A 399 23.17 -15.76 -2.70
N GLY A 400 22.80 -15.63 -3.98
CA GLY A 400 23.46 -14.72 -4.93
C GLY A 400 22.96 -13.27 -4.86
N LEU A 401 21.89 -13.01 -4.11
CA LEU A 401 21.32 -11.67 -3.99
C LEU A 401 22.15 -10.82 -3.03
N ARG A 402 22.42 -9.58 -3.42
CA ARG A 402 22.92 -8.53 -2.51
C ARG A 402 21.78 -7.70 -1.92
N TRP A 403 20.66 -7.59 -2.64
CA TRP A 403 19.53 -6.76 -2.25
C TRP A 403 18.23 -7.47 -2.61
N LEU A 404 17.37 -7.63 -1.61
CA LEU A 404 16.04 -8.21 -1.79
C LEU A 404 15.02 -7.20 -1.28
N VAL A 405 14.07 -6.84 -2.14
CA VAL A 405 12.88 -6.13 -1.70
C VAL A 405 11.78 -7.16 -1.48
N SER A 406 11.00 -7.01 -0.40
CA SER A 406 9.77 -7.76 -0.21
C SER A 406 8.64 -6.88 0.27
N GLY A 407 7.42 -7.19 -0.12
CA GLY A 407 6.26 -6.34 0.17
C GLY A 407 4.97 -6.88 -0.42
N GLY A 408 3.98 -6.01 -0.57
CA GLY A 408 2.65 -6.39 -1.04
C GLY A 408 1.77 -7.04 0.04
N GLU A 409 2.35 -7.59 1.11
CA GLU A 409 1.67 -8.03 2.33
C GLU A 409 2.61 -7.80 3.53
N VAL A 410 2.17 -8.13 4.74
CA VAL A 410 3.04 -8.11 5.92
C VAL A 410 4.19 -9.10 5.73
N VAL A 411 5.41 -8.59 5.65
CA VAL A 411 6.61 -9.42 5.52
C VAL A 411 6.84 -10.23 6.81
N PRO A 412 6.96 -11.56 6.73
CA PRO A 412 7.18 -12.40 7.91
C PRO A 412 8.57 -12.16 8.51
N HIS A 413 8.61 -11.56 9.70
CA HIS A 413 9.83 -11.19 10.40
C HIS A 413 10.72 -12.40 10.75
N ASP A 414 10.12 -13.56 11.03
CA ASP A 414 10.83 -14.82 11.27
C ASP A 414 11.56 -15.32 10.01
N ALA A 415 10.91 -15.22 8.84
CA ALA A 415 11.55 -15.53 7.57
C ALA A 415 12.65 -14.53 7.21
N ALA A 416 12.44 -13.24 7.52
CA ALA A 416 13.44 -12.19 7.35
C ALA A 416 14.68 -12.42 8.22
N ALA A 417 14.51 -12.74 9.51
CA ALA A 417 15.63 -13.04 10.40
C ALA A 417 16.41 -14.27 9.91
N ARG A 418 15.70 -15.34 9.54
CA ARG A 418 16.32 -16.58 9.04
C ARG A 418 17.15 -16.37 7.77
N VAL A 419 16.65 -15.57 6.82
CA VAL A 419 17.36 -15.33 5.55
C VAL A 419 18.61 -14.46 5.76
N LEU A 420 18.52 -13.43 6.61
CA LEU A 420 19.66 -12.54 6.91
C LEU A 420 20.75 -13.25 7.72
N ASP A 421 20.36 -14.15 8.63
CA ASP A 421 21.30 -15.02 9.36
C ASP A 421 22.01 -16.01 8.42
N SER A 422 21.28 -16.55 7.44
CA SER A 422 21.84 -17.49 6.45
C SER A 422 22.76 -16.82 5.42
N PHE A 423 22.54 -15.53 5.13
CA PHE A 423 23.25 -14.80 4.08
C PHE A 423 23.69 -13.39 4.56
N PRO A 424 24.81 -13.27 5.29
CA PRO A 424 25.26 -12.00 5.89
C PRO A 424 25.58 -10.85 4.91
N GLY A 425 25.65 -11.12 3.61
CA GLY A 425 25.83 -10.10 2.57
C GLY A 425 24.52 -9.61 1.93
N LEU A 426 23.40 -10.24 2.26
CA LEU A 426 22.08 -9.87 1.76
C LEU A 426 21.52 -8.72 2.60
N VAL A 427 20.98 -7.70 1.94
CA VAL A 427 20.16 -6.67 2.58
C VAL A 427 18.70 -6.87 2.19
N LEU A 428 17.81 -6.84 3.17
CA LEU A 428 16.36 -6.97 2.96
C LEU A 428 15.68 -5.60 3.15
N THR A 429 14.85 -5.20 2.20
CA THR A 429 13.98 -4.02 2.33
C THR A 429 12.52 -4.42 2.29
N ASN A 430 11.79 -4.12 3.36
CA ASN A 430 10.34 -4.15 3.37
C ASN A 430 9.81 -2.92 2.63
N GLY A 431 9.17 -3.12 1.47
CA GLY A 431 8.58 -2.08 0.65
C GLY A 431 7.06 -2.05 0.80
N TYR A 432 6.52 -0.87 1.14
CA TYR A 432 5.09 -0.66 1.29
C TYR A 432 4.62 0.45 0.35
N GLY A 433 3.54 0.20 -0.38
CA GLY A 433 2.81 1.23 -1.09
C GLY A 433 1.52 0.68 -1.72
N PRO A 434 0.50 1.51 -1.89
CA PRO A 434 -0.61 1.27 -2.80
C PRO A 434 -0.25 1.73 -4.21
N THR A 435 -0.97 1.22 -5.21
CA THR A 435 -0.80 1.57 -6.63
C THR A 435 -0.98 3.06 -6.89
N GLU A 436 -1.88 3.69 -6.15
CA GLU A 436 -2.20 5.12 -6.19
C GLU A 436 -1.05 6.04 -5.77
N ASN A 437 0.00 5.50 -5.14
CA ASN A 437 1.24 6.25 -4.84
C ASN A 437 2.49 5.59 -5.46
N THR A 438 2.27 4.84 -6.56
CA THR A 438 3.30 4.27 -7.44
C THR A 438 4.26 3.31 -6.74
N THR A 439 3.78 2.09 -6.51
CA THR A 439 4.52 0.93 -5.98
C THR A 439 4.98 1.07 -4.53
N PHE A 440 5.83 2.04 -4.20
CA PHE A 440 6.37 2.25 -2.85
C PHE A 440 6.14 3.68 -2.35
N THR A 441 5.58 3.77 -1.16
CA THR A 441 5.36 4.98 -0.35
C THR A 441 6.40 5.05 0.76
N THR A 442 6.62 3.94 1.47
CA THR A 442 7.57 3.84 2.57
C THR A 442 8.43 2.59 2.43
N THR A 443 9.63 2.62 3.01
CA THR A 443 10.53 1.46 3.05
C THR A 443 11.20 1.31 4.41
N TYR A 444 11.42 0.07 4.84
CA TYR A 444 12.22 -0.29 6.01
C TYR A 444 13.30 -1.28 5.62
N THR A 445 14.57 -0.89 5.78
CA THR A 445 15.72 -1.72 5.39
C THR A 445 16.37 -2.36 6.61
N VAL A 446 16.60 -3.66 6.53
CA VAL A 446 17.22 -4.50 7.56
C VAL A 446 18.48 -5.13 6.99
N ARG A 447 19.60 -5.02 7.71
CA ARG A 447 20.91 -5.54 7.26
C ARG A 447 21.36 -6.78 8.02
N SER A 448 20.82 -7.02 9.20
CA SER A 448 21.17 -8.16 10.03
C SER A 448 19.96 -8.72 10.77
N ALA A 449 20.01 -10.01 11.09
CA ALA A 449 18.95 -10.64 11.90
C ALA A 449 18.83 -10.00 13.30
N ALA A 450 19.91 -9.42 13.82
CA ALA A 450 19.93 -8.74 15.13
C ALA A 450 19.09 -7.46 15.18
N GLU A 451 18.81 -6.83 14.03
CA GLU A 451 17.91 -5.68 13.92
C GLU A 451 16.42 -6.08 14.03
N ILE A 452 16.10 -7.38 14.01
CA ILE A 452 14.72 -7.88 14.01
C ILE A 452 14.35 -8.39 15.40
N SER A 453 13.56 -7.61 16.12
CA SER A 453 13.02 -7.97 17.44
C SER A 453 11.51 -8.30 17.42
N GLY A 454 10.84 -8.12 16.27
CA GLY A 454 9.41 -8.32 16.13
C GLY A 454 8.91 -8.04 14.71
N PRO A 455 7.60 -7.80 14.53
CA PRO A 455 7.02 -7.43 13.24
C PRO A 455 7.76 -6.25 12.59
N LEU A 456 8.05 -6.37 11.30
CA LEU A 456 8.77 -5.32 10.58
C LEU A 456 7.89 -4.08 10.38
N PRO A 457 8.38 -2.87 10.69
CA PRO A 457 7.76 -1.63 10.25
C PRO A 457 7.62 -1.57 8.73
N ILE A 458 6.67 -0.77 8.24
CA ILE A 458 6.66 -0.35 6.83
C ILE A 458 7.62 0.83 6.59
N GLY A 459 8.20 1.38 7.65
CA GLY A 459 9.39 2.22 7.60
C GLY A 459 9.09 3.69 7.38
N LYS A 460 10.00 4.38 6.68
CA LYS A 460 9.93 5.83 6.47
C LYS A 460 9.57 6.15 5.01
N PRO A 461 8.98 7.33 4.74
CA PRO A 461 8.66 7.75 3.38
C PRO A 461 9.90 7.77 2.49
N ILE A 462 9.76 7.29 1.26
CA ILE A 462 10.83 7.39 0.26
C ILE A 462 10.95 8.83 -0.26
N ALA A 463 12.10 9.19 -0.83
CA ALA A 463 12.31 10.50 -1.45
C ALA A 463 11.13 10.96 -2.35
N GLY A 464 10.77 12.24 -2.28
CA GLY A 464 9.63 12.82 -3.00
C GLY A 464 8.26 12.33 -2.50
N THR A 465 8.20 11.77 -1.28
CA THR A 465 6.95 11.32 -0.64
C THR A 465 6.78 12.00 0.70
N ARG A 466 5.55 12.38 1.01
CA ARG A 466 5.15 12.76 2.37
C ARG A 466 4.07 11.81 2.83
N VAL A 467 4.09 11.49 4.12
CA VAL A 467 2.99 10.74 4.73
C VAL A 467 2.47 11.45 5.94
N PHE A 468 1.17 11.29 6.17
CA PHE A 468 0.46 11.89 7.29
C PHE A 468 -0.39 10.81 7.93
N ILE A 469 -0.48 10.84 9.26
CA ILE A 469 -1.33 9.91 9.99
C ILE A 469 -2.46 10.74 10.61
N LEU A 470 -3.67 10.54 10.10
CA LEU A 470 -4.82 11.37 10.44
C LEU A 470 -5.87 10.58 11.23
N ASP A 471 -6.58 11.26 12.13
CA ASP A 471 -7.78 10.73 12.78
C ASP A 471 -9.01 10.78 11.86
N ARG A 472 -10.15 10.30 12.35
CA ARG A 472 -11.44 10.31 11.63
C ARG A 472 -11.91 11.71 11.19
N ASN A 473 -11.38 12.76 11.81
CA ASN A 473 -11.71 14.15 11.55
C ASN A 473 -10.67 14.83 10.64
N GLY A 474 -9.73 14.06 10.07
CA GLY A 474 -8.69 14.58 9.18
C GLY A 474 -7.59 15.37 9.89
N ARG A 475 -7.48 15.26 11.22
CA ARG A 475 -6.44 15.96 12.01
C ARG A 475 -5.26 15.03 12.27
N LEU A 476 -4.07 15.60 12.38
CA LEU A 476 -2.88 14.80 12.68
C LEU A 476 -2.99 14.11 14.05
N VAL A 477 -2.58 12.85 14.10
CA VAL A 477 -2.39 12.11 15.34
C VAL A 477 -0.98 12.34 15.88
N PRO A 478 -0.78 12.38 17.21
CA PRO A 478 0.54 12.47 17.79
C PRO A 478 1.39 11.22 17.49
N PRO A 479 2.73 11.31 17.51
CA PRO A 479 3.60 10.13 17.40
C PRO A 479 3.23 9.07 18.46
N GLY A 480 3.16 7.80 18.05
CA GLY A 480 2.65 6.70 18.88
C GLY A 480 1.13 6.49 18.80
N GLY A 481 0.35 7.51 18.42
CA GLY A 481 -1.09 7.40 18.24
C GLY A 481 -1.49 6.64 16.97
N ILE A 482 -2.66 6.01 17.03
CA ILE A 482 -3.22 5.23 15.93
C ILE A 482 -4.08 6.13 15.05
N GLY A 483 -3.83 6.11 13.75
CA GLY A 483 -4.66 6.78 12.75
C GLY A 483 -4.55 6.13 11.38
N GLU A 484 -5.22 6.72 10.41
CA GLU A 484 -5.18 6.27 9.03
C GLU A 484 -4.02 6.95 8.29
N LEU A 485 -3.32 6.19 7.44
CA LEU A 485 -2.21 6.67 6.64
C LEU A 485 -2.72 7.41 5.40
N TYR A 486 -2.17 8.60 5.18
CA TYR A 486 -2.36 9.41 3.99
C TYR A 486 -1.00 9.64 3.32
N ALA A 487 -1.00 9.69 1.99
CA ALA A 487 0.21 9.93 1.20
C ALA A 487 0.07 11.20 0.36
N ALA A 488 1.21 11.83 0.10
CA ALA A 488 1.33 12.98 -0.79
C ALA A 488 2.69 13.03 -1.49
N GLY A 489 2.86 14.00 -2.39
CA GLY A 489 4.10 14.23 -3.13
C GLY A 489 4.12 13.60 -4.53
N ALA A 490 5.33 13.46 -5.09
CA ALA A 490 5.52 13.23 -6.52
C ALA A 490 5.09 11.84 -7.02
N GLY A 491 4.97 10.84 -6.13
CA GLY A 491 4.51 9.49 -6.50
C GLY A 491 3.01 9.31 -6.63
N MET A 492 2.23 10.34 -6.29
CA MET A 492 0.78 10.33 -6.39
C MET A 492 0.33 10.15 -7.83
N ALA A 493 -0.54 9.15 -8.06
CA ALA A 493 -1.33 9.02 -9.27
C ALA A 493 -2.23 10.25 -9.47
N ASP A 494 -2.67 10.50 -10.71
CA ASP A 494 -3.55 11.63 -11.01
C ASP A 494 -5.00 11.37 -10.60
N GLY A 495 -5.37 10.09 -10.50
CA GLY A 495 -6.69 9.63 -10.06
C GLY A 495 -7.06 8.28 -10.66
N TYR A 496 -8.36 8.02 -10.73
CA TYR A 496 -8.94 6.86 -11.40
C TYR A 496 -9.50 7.25 -12.78
N LEU A 497 -9.26 6.40 -13.78
CA LEU A 497 -9.69 6.57 -15.16
C LEU A 497 -11.21 6.67 -15.23
N ASP A 498 -11.70 7.80 -15.75
CA ASP A 498 -13.11 8.13 -15.94
C ASP A 498 -13.99 7.98 -14.67
N ASP A 499 -13.41 8.19 -13.49
CA ASP A 499 -14.10 8.11 -12.20
C ASP A 499 -13.71 9.27 -11.28
N GLU A 500 -14.24 10.46 -11.58
CA GLU A 500 -14.00 11.68 -10.80
C GLU A 500 -14.55 11.58 -9.36
N ALA A 501 -15.64 10.83 -9.16
CA ALA A 501 -16.29 10.70 -7.86
C ALA A 501 -15.36 9.96 -6.88
N GLU A 502 -14.88 8.77 -7.25
CA GLU A 502 -13.92 8.02 -6.42
C GLU A 502 -12.57 8.75 -6.36
N THR A 503 -12.16 9.43 -7.44
CA THR A 503 -10.93 10.24 -7.42
C THR A 503 -11.01 11.33 -6.36
N ASN A 504 -12.13 12.06 -6.29
CA ASN A 504 -12.32 13.08 -5.26
C ASN A 504 -12.45 12.47 -3.87
N GLU A 505 -13.11 11.32 -3.75
CA GLU A 505 -13.21 10.60 -2.48
C GLU A 505 -11.83 10.18 -1.96
N ARG A 506 -10.94 9.67 -2.81
CA ARG A 506 -9.64 9.12 -2.36
C ARG A 506 -8.49 10.11 -2.42
N PHE A 507 -8.46 11.02 -3.39
CA PHE A 507 -7.37 11.98 -3.66
C PHE A 507 -7.74 13.44 -3.37
N GLY A 508 -8.99 13.71 -2.95
CA GLY A 508 -9.50 15.05 -2.68
C GLY A 508 -9.37 15.49 -1.22
N HIS A 509 -8.73 14.69 -0.36
CA HIS A 509 -8.61 15.01 1.06
C HIS A 509 -7.68 16.21 1.29
N PHE A 510 -8.19 17.18 2.05
CA PHE A 510 -7.43 18.27 2.63
C PHE A 510 -7.50 18.18 4.15
N SER A 511 -6.35 18.21 4.81
CA SER A 511 -6.27 18.34 6.27
C SER A 511 -6.15 19.83 6.63
N PRO A 512 -6.80 20.30 7.71
CA PRO A 512 -6.54 21.66 8.23
C PRO A 512 -5.06 21.91 8.56
N ASP A 513 -4.30 20.84 8.77
CA ASP A 513 -2.88 20.89 9.12
C ASP A 513 -1.94 20.67 7.90
N VAL A 514 -2.48 20.44 6.70
CA VAL A 514 -1.70 20.08 5.49
C VAL A 514 -2.22 20.83 4.25
N GLY A 515 -1.33 21.59 3.61
CA GLY A 515 -1.67 22.49 2.49
C GLY A 515 -1.61 21.87 1.08
N GLU A 516 -1.79 20.54 0.95
CA GLU A 516 -1.73 19.83 -0.33
C GLU A 516 -2.77 18.72 -0.43
N ARG A 517 -3.02 18.22 -1.64
CA ARG A 517 -3.91 17.07 -1.89
C ARG A 517 -3.31 15.80 -1.29
N LEU A 518 -4.14 15.05 -0.57
CA LEU A 518 -3.77 13.79 0.07
C LEU A 518 -4.50 12.61 -0.57
N TYR A 519 -3.78 11.50 -0.73
CA TYR A 519 -4.37 10.19 -1.01
C TYR A 519 -4.64 9.45 0.30
N ARG A 520 -5.89 9.05 0.50
CA ARG A 520 -6.35 8.24 1.63
C ARG A 520 -6.13 6.76 1.36
N THR A 521 -5.19 6.15 2.08
CA THR A 521 -4.79 4.76 1.80
C THR A 521 -5.81 3.73 2.28
N GLY A 522 -6.57 4.00 3.35
CA GLY A 522 -7.38 3.01 4.06
C GLY A 522 -6.59 2.16 5.08
N ASP A 523 -5.30 2.41 5.26
CA ASP A 523 -4.42 1.63 6.13
C ASP A 523 -4.28 2.28 7.53
N LEU A 524 -4.48 1.49 8.59
CA LEU A 524 -4.29 1.92 9.98
C LEU A 524 -2.84 1.72 10.40
N VAL A 525 -2.25 2.77 10.97
CA VAL A 525 -0.84 2.83 11.31
C VAL A 525 -0.60 3.59 12.62
N ARG A 526 0.61 3.44 13.17
CA ARG A 526 1.17 4.32 14.20
C ARG A 526 2.66 4.53 13.97
N LEU A 527 3.25 5.58 14.55
CA LEU A 527 4.71 5.75 14.57
C LEU A 527 5.34 5.02 15.75
N ASP A 528 6.50 4.41 15.54
CA ASP A 528 7.38 3.99 16.62
C ASP A 528 8.28 5.16 17.09
N PRO A 529 9.04 4.99 18.20
CA PRO A 529 9.95 6.02 18.70
C PRO A 529 11.07 6.43 17.73
N ASP A 530 11.45 5.54 16.80
CA ASP A 530 12.47 5.79 15.78
C ASP A 530 11.90 6.54 14.55
N GLY A 531 10.60 6.83 14.56
CA GLY A 531 9.87 7.50 13.49
C GLY A 531 9.56 6.59 12.29
N ASN A 532 9.60 5.27 12.46
CA ASN A 532 9.09 4.35 11.45
C ASN A 532 7.58 4.19 11.59
N VAL A 533 6.92 4.02 10.45
CA VAL A 533 5.49 3.72 10.39
C VAL A 533 5.30 2.22 10.61
N LEU A 534 4.48 1.87 11.61
CA LEU A 534 4.04 0.51 11.92
C LEU A 534 2.66 0.28 11.32
N PHE A 535 2.52 -0.78 10.51
CA PHE A 535 1.24 -1.19 9.95
C PHE A 535 0.43 -2.02 10.96
N LEU A 536 -0.83 -1.64 11.19
CA LEU A 536 -1.71 -2.30 12.16
C LEU A 536 -2.88 -3.05 11.50
N GLY A 537 -3.26 -2.66 10.28
CA GLY A 537 -4.36 -3.29 9.55
C GLY A 537 -5.03 -2.33 8.59
N ARG A 538 -6.25 -2.69 8.18
CA ARG A 538 -7.11 -1.86 7.32
C ARG A 538 -8.23 -1.24 8.14
N ALA A 539 -8.60 -0.01 7.80
CA ALA A 539 -9.81 0.63 8.30
C ALA A 539 -11.07 0.12 7.56
N ASP A 540 -10.90 -0.38 6.34
CA ASP A 540 -11.96 -0.95 5.50
C ASP A 540 -11.83 -2.49 5.34
N LYS A 541 -12.68 -3.08 4.50
CA LYS A 541 -12.75 -4.54 4.27
C LYS A 541 -11.79 -5.05 3.19
N GLN A 542 -10.87 -4.21 2.72
CA GLN A 542 -9.89 -4.61 1.73
C GLN A 542 -8.88 -5.58 2.34
N VAL A 543 -8.42 -6.56 1.56
CA VAL A 543 -7.39 -7.50 2.02
C VAL A 543 -6.31 -7.67 0.95
N LYS A 544 -5.06 -7.82 1.40
CA LYS A 544 -3.95 -8.24 0.54
C LYS A 544 -3.72 -9.75 0.72
N LEU A 545 -3.82 -10.50 -0.37
CA LEU A 545 -3.67 -11.96 -0.39
C LEU A 545 -2.72 -12.38 -1.52
N ASP A 546 -1.64 -13.07 -1.17
CA ASP A 546 -0.58 -13.49 -2.10
C ASP A 546 -0.01 -12.31 -2.92
N GLY A 547 0.00 -11.11 -2.33
CA GLY A 547 0.42 -9.85 -2.96
C GLY A 547 -0.65 -9.17 -3.82
N HIS A 548 -1.85 -9.74 -3.94
CA HIS A 548 -2.96 -9.15 -4.70
C HIS A 548 -3.87 -8.34 -3.79
N ARG A 549 -4.25 -7.14 -4.25
CA ARG A 549 -5.23 -6.28 -3.58
C ARG A 549 -6.64 -6.74 -3.95
N ILE A 550 -7.37 -7.27 -2.97
CA ILE A 550 -8.71 -7.85 -3.15
C ILE A 550 -9.72 -7.03 -2.37
N GLU A 551 -10.79 -6.62 -3.05
CA GLU A 551 -11.97 -6.06 -2.41
C GLU A 551 -12.96 -7.20 -2.14
N THR A 552 -13.20 -7.51 -0.87
CA THR A 552 -14.12 -8.59 -0.47
C THR A 552 -15.55 -8.33 -0.96
N GLU A 553 -15.90 -7.05 -1.13
CA GLU A 553 -17.19 -6.60 -1.68
C GLU A 553 -17.32 -6.83 -3.19
N GLU A 554 -16.23 -6.79 -3.99
CA GLU A 554 -16.27 -7.18 -5.41
C GLU A 554 -16.71 -8.64 -5.54
N ILE A 555 -16.10 -9.52 -4.74
CA ILE A 555 -16.43 -10.95 -4.76
C ILE A 555 -17.86 -11.19 -4.26
N GLY A 556 -18.26 -10.51 -3.16
CA GLY A 556 -19.62 -10.60 -2.62
C GLY A 556 -20.67 -10.14 -3.61
N THR A 557 -20.43 -9.02 -4.29
CA THR A 557 -21.33 -8.46 -5.33
C THR A 557 -21.45 -9.40 -6.52
N VAL A 558 -20.33 -9.96 -7.01
CA VAL A 558 -20.38 -10.95 -8.08
C VAL A 558 -21.16 -12.19 -7.64
N LEU A 559 -20.91 -12.73 -6.44
CA LEU A 559 -21.66 -13.88 -5.92
C LEU A 559 -23.16 -13.61 -5.79
N ALA A 560 -23.55 -12.42 -5.31
CA ALA A 560 -24.95 -12.01 -5.22
C ALA A 560 -25.63 -11.92 -6.61
N GLY A 561 -24.85 -11.78 -7.69
CA GLY A 561 -25.35 -11.86 -9.06
C GLY A 561 -25.66 -13.30 -9.55
N HIS A 562 -25.37 -14.35 -8.77
CA HIS A 562 -25.71 -15.73 -9.12
C HIS A 562 -27.20 -16.01 -8.84
N PRO A 563 -27.98 -16.59 -9.78
CA PRO A 563 -29.44 -16.76 -9.62
C PRO A 563 -29.91 -17.55 -8.40
N GLY A 564 -29.07 -18.45 -7.88
CA GLY A 564 -29.37 -19.25 -6.68
C GLY A 564 -28.95 -18.61 -5.35
N ILE A 565 -28.27 -17.47 -5.37
CA ILE A 565 -27.73 -16.80 -4.16
C ILE A 565 -28.58 -15.59 -3.83
N ARG A 566 -29.08 -15.54 -2.60
CA ARG A 566 -29.84 -14.40 -2.06
C ARG A 566 -28.91 -13.33 -1.49
N ASP A 567 -27.94 -13.76 -0.66
CA ASP A 567 -26.96 -12.89 -0.02
C ASP A 567 -25.59 -13.56 -0.03
N ALA A 568 -24.53 -12.77 -0.12
CA ALA A 568 -23.16 -13.26 -0.01
C ALA A 568 -22.27 -12.25 0.72
N VAL A 569 -21.48 -12.75 1.67
CA VAL A 569 -20.44 -11.96 2.35
C VAL A 569 -19.13 -12.73 2.30
N ILE A 570 -18.05 -12.01 1.95
CA ILE A 570 -16.71 -12.56 1.99
C ILE A 570 -16.00 -12.06 3.23
N VAL A 571 -15.49 -13.00 4.03
CA VAL A 571 -14.68 -12.72 5.22
C VAL A 571 -13.32 -13.40 5.08
N VAL A 572 -12.35 -13.01 5.91
CA VAL A 572 -10.99 -13.55 5.82
C VAL A 572 -10.65 -14.35 7.06
N SER A 573 -10.36 -15.63 6.84
CA SER A 573 -9.89 -16.53 7.88
C SER A 573 -8.37 -16.44 8.01
N ARG A 574 -7.91 -16.31 9.26
CA ARG A 574 -6.51 -16.40 9.64
C ARG A 574 -6.32 -17.52 10.65
N GLN A 575 -6.09 -18.73 10.16
CA GLN A 575 -5.74 -19.86 11.02
C GLN A 575 -4.28 -19.76 11.50
N PRO A 576 -3.96 -20.13 12.75
CA PRO A 576 -2.57 -20.14 13.24
C PRO A 576 -1.66 -20.94 12.30
N ASN A 577 -0.53 -20.35 11.89
CA ASN A 577 0.48 -20.93 10.98
C ASN A 577 0.04 -21.17 9.52
N GLN A 578 -1.16 -20.78 9.11
CA GLN A 578 -1.63 -20.87 7.73
C GLN A 578 -1.61 -19.50 7.03
N SER A 579 -1.62 -19.51 5.69
CA SER A 579 -1.85 -18.31 4.88
C SER A 579 -3.28 -17.80 5.11
N LEU A 580 -3.50 -16.50 4.87
CA LEU A 580 -4.85 -15.95 4.85
C LEU A 580 -5.69 -16.71 3.81
N GLN A 581 -6.98 -16.88 4.09
CA GLN A 581 -7.92 -17.54 3.17
C GLN A 581 -9.23 -16.77 3.11
N LEU A 582 -9.76 -16.59 1.91
CA LEU A 582 -11.10 -16.06 1.68
C LEU A 582 -12.15 -17.12 2.03
N VAL A 583 -13.12 -16.74 2.86
CA VAL A 583 -14.30 -17.53 3.22
C VAL A 583 -15.53 -16.88 2.59
N ALA A 584 -16.28 -17.63 1.79
CA ALA A 584 -17.58 -17.20 1.30
C ALA A 584 -18.69 -17.68 2.21
N ALA A 585 -19.37 -16.75 2.89
CA ALA A 585 -20.63 -17.00 3.56
C ALA A 585 -21.78 -16.69 2.61
N ILE A 586 -22.62 -17.68 2.33
CA ILE A 586 -23.70 -17.58 1.35
C ILE A 586 -25.06 -17.90 1.96
N VAL A 587 -26.07 -17.17 1.53
CA VAL A 587 -27.47 -17.52 1.73
C VAL A 587 -28.09 -17.86 0.38
N VAL A 588 -28.75 -19.01 0.31
CA VAL A 588 -29.37 -19.51 -0.92
C VAL A 588 -30.84 -19.13 -0.98
N HIS A 589 -31.38 -18.92 -2.18
CA HIS A 589 -32.82 -18.72 -2.33
C HIS A 589 -33.59 -20.00 -1.93
N PRO A 590 -34.78 -19.88 -1.30
CA PRO A 590 -35.61 -21.04 -0.99
C PRO A 590 -35.90 -21.87 -2.24
N GLY A 591 -35.59 -23.17 -2.20
CA GLY A 591 -35.78 -24.09 -3.31
C GLY A 591 -34.73 -24.01 -4.43
N ALA A 592 -33.71 -23.14 -4.30
CA ALA A 592 -32.56 -23.16 -5.19
C ALA A 592 -31.57 -24.25 -4.76
N GLU A 593 -31.16 -25.10 -5.70
CA GLU A 593 -30.03 -26.00 -5.51
C GLU A 593 -28.76 -25.31 -6.01
N THR A 594 -27.85 -24.98 -5.09
CA THR A 594 -26.52 -24.48 -5.43
C THR A 594 -25.47 -25.32 -4.75
N ASP A 595 -24.50 -25.82 -5.53
CA ASP A 595 -23.33 -26.49 -4.97
C ASP A 595 -22.07 -25.61 -5.09
N GLN A 596 -21.08 -25.90 -4.26
CA GLN A 596 -19.82 -25.15 -4.24
C GLN A 596 -19.11 -25.14 -5.61
N ARG A 597 -19.27 -26.20 -6.41
CA ARG A 597 -18.62 -26.30 -7.73
C ARG A 597 -19.24 -25.31 -8.71
N SER A 598 -20.57 -25.19 -8.73
CA SER A 598 -21.32 -24.24 -9.56
C SER A 598 -20.97 -22.79 -9.21
N LEU A 599 -20.88 -22.47 -7.92
CA LEU A 599 -20.54 -21.13 -7.44
C LEU A 599 -19.08 -20.77 -7.74
N ARG A 600 -18.14 -21.71 -7.55
CA ARG A 600 -16.75 -21.53 -7.98
C ARG A 600 -16.65 -21.28 -9.47
N ALA A 601 -17.34 -22.08 -10.30
CA ALA A 601 -17.34 -21.89 -11.74
C ALA A 601 -17.91 -20.52 -12.13
N PHE A 602 -18.97 -20.07 -11.47
CA PHE A 602 -19.57 -18.76 -11.69
C PHE A 602 -18.59 -17.61 -11.38
N LEU A 603 -17.89 -17.69 -10.25
CA LEU A 603 -16.88 -16.69 -9.89
C LEU A 603 -15.67 -16.75 -10.82
N SER A 604 -15.14 -17.94 -11.11
CA SER A 604 -13.96 -18.10 -11.97
C SER A 604 -14.18 -17.61 -13.41
N ALA A 605 -15.42 -17.50 -13.87
CA ALA A 605 -15.73 -16.88 -15.16
C ALA A 605 -15.65 -15.34 -15.15
N ARG A 606 -15.62 -14.71 -13.97
CA ARG A 606 -15.80 -13.25 -13.80
C ARG A 606 -14.68 -12.57 -13.02
N LEU A 607 -14.03 -13.32 -12.15
CA LEU A 607 -13.01 -12.86 -11.22
C LEU A 607 -11.70 -13.62 -11.43
N PRO A 608 -10.56 -12.95 -11.22
CA PRO A 608 -9.25 -13.59 -11.30
C PRO A 608 -9.12 -14.71 -10.26
N SER A 609 -8.26 -15.68 -10.54
CA SER A 609 -8.11 -16.91 -9.74
C SER A 609 -7.78 -16.64 -8.26
N TYR A 610 -7.02 -15.58 -7.96
CA TYR A 610 -6.67 -15.17 -6.60
C TYR A 610 -7.85 -14.61 -5.79
N ALA A 611 -8.94 -14.19 -6.45
CA ALA A 611 -10.14 -13.66 -5.81
C ALA A 611 -11.21 -14.75 -5.54
N ILE A 612 -10.90 -16.02 -5.81
CA ILE A 612 -11.85 -17.13 -5.63
C ILE A 612 -11.76 -17.68 -4.20
N PRO A 613 -12.87 -17.69 -3.41
CA PRO A 613 -12.87 -18.16 -2.03
C PRO A 613 -12.39 -19.60 -1.86
N ALA A 614 -11.52 -19.83 -0.87
CA ALA A 614 -10.99 -21.15 -0.57
C ALA A 614 -11.97 -21.96 0.30
N LEU A 615 -12.62 -21.30 1.25
CA LEU A 615 -13.58 -21.88 2.19
C LEU A 615 -14.98 -21.34 1.93
N TRP A 616 -15.99 -22.15 2.22
CA TRP A 616 -17.39 -21.85 1.91
C TRP A 616 -18.26 -22.32 3.06
N VAL A 617 -19.21 -21.48 3.45
CA VAL A 617 -20.21 -21.79 4.47
C VAL A 617 -21.58 -21.32 4.01
N GLN A 618 -22.55 -22.22 4.01
CA GLN A 618 -23.94 -21.86 3.80
C GLN A 618 -24.58 -21.57 5.15
N VAL A 619 -25.24 -20.42 5.25
CA VAL A 619 -26.01 -20.00 6.43
C VAL A 619 -27.44 -19.67 6.02
N ASP A 620 -28.39 -19.85 6.93
CA ASP A 620 -29.79 -19.50 6.68
C ASP A 620 -29.97 -17.97 6.55
N GLU A 621 -29.21 -17.22 7.35
CA GLU A 621 -29.09 -15.77 7.31
C GLU A 621 -27.67 -15.35 7.69
N ILE A 622 -27.21 -14.19 7.20
CA ILE A 622 -25.90 -13.66 7.56
C ILE A 622 -25.91 -13.28 9.05
N PRO A 623 -25.09 -13.91 9.91
CA PRO A 623 -25.08 -13.64 11.33
C PRO A 623 -24.57 -12.22 11.58
N LEU A 624 -25.24 -11.49 12.46
CA LEU A 624 -24.87 -10.15 12.85
C LEU A 624 -24.48 -10.12 14.34
N THR A 625 -23.46 -9.32 14.66
CA THR A 625 -23.10 -8.92 16.02
C THR A 625 -24.23 -8.12 16.67
N ARG A 626 -24.17 -7.92 17.99
CA ARG A 626 -25.12 -7.06 18.73
C ARG A 626 -25.23 -5.62 18.19
N ASN A 627 -24.23 -5.16 17.46
CA ASN A 627 -24.19 -3.83 16.84
C ASN A 627 -24.67 -3.82 15.38
N GLY A 628 -25.25 -4.93 14.89
CA GLY A 628 -25.80 -5.02 13.53
C GLY A 628 -24.76 -5.18 12.41
N LYS A 629 -23.47 -5.36 12.74
CA LYS A 629 -22.40 -5.68 11.77
C LYS A 629 -22.28 -7.19 11.58
N VAL A 630 -21.82 -7.65 10.42
CA VAL A 630 -21.54 -9.08 10.17
C VAL A 630 -20.65 -9.66 11.26
N ASP A 631 -21.04 -10.82 11.79
CA ASP A 631 -20.23 -11.58 12.76
C ASP A 631 -19.26 -12.51 12.02
N GLU A 632 -18.13 -11.95 11.62
CA GLU A 632 -17.11 -12.67 10.85
C GLU A 632 -16.54 -13.88 11.61
N LYS A 633 -16.48 -13.80 12.96
CA LYS A 633 -15.93 -14.88 13.77
C LYS A 633 -16.80 -16.12 13.69
N VAL A 634 -18.13 -15.96 13.81
CA VAL A 634 -19.10 -17.05 13.65
C VAL A 634 -18.99 -17.68 12.26
N LEU A 635 -18.85 -16.85 11.22
CA LEU A 635 -18.70 -17.32 9.85
C LEU A 635 -17.40 -18.10 9.62
N ILE A 636 -16.28 -17.61 10.16
CA ILE A 636 -14.96 -18.27 10.05
C ILE A 636 -14.97 -19.61 10.79
N GLU A 637 -15.55 -19.66 11.99
CA GLU A 637 -15.67 -20.89 12.78
C GLU A 637 -16.56 -21.93 12.07
N ALA A 638 -17.69 -21.51 11.51
CA ALA A 638 -18.59 -22.38 10.78
C ALA A 638 -17.97 -22.92 9.47
N ALA A 639 -17.04 -22.19 8.86
CA ALA A 639 -16.31 -22.61 7.67
C ALA A 639 -15.06 -23.47 7.96
N ALA A 640 -14.68 -23.63 9.23
CA ALA A 640 -13.48 -24.37 9.61
C ALA A 640 -13.67 -25.88 9.36
N PRO A 641 -12.66 -26.59 8.82
CA PRO A 641 -12.72 -28.03 8.71
C PRO A 641 -12.83 -28.67 10.10
N PRO A 642 -13.55 -29.80 10.25
CA PRO A 642 -13.68 -30.47 11.54
C PRO A 642 -12.30 -30.82 12.10
N VAL A 643 -12.04 -30.44 13.35
CA VAL A 643 -10.80 -30.80 14.05
C VAL A 643 -10.78 -32.32 14.18
N PRO A 644 -9.73 -33.03 13.69
CA PRO A 644 -9.63 -34.46 13.92
C PRO A 644 -9.59 -34.69 15.44
N ALA A 645 -10.54 -35.49 15.94
CA ALA A 645 -10.59 -35.86 17.35
C ALA A 645 -9.21 -36.38 17.75
N SER A 646 -8.60 -35.76 18.75
CA SER A 646 -7.37 -36.25 19.36
C SER A 646 -7.61 -37.68 19.81
N VAL A 647 -6.95 -38.64 19.15
CA VAL A 647 -6.87 -40.01 19.64
C VAL A 647 -6.13 -39.91 20.97
N GLY A 648 -6.86 -40.17 22.05
CA GLY A 648 -6.35 -40.16 23.42
C GLY A 648 -5.37 -41.27 23.72
#